data_AF-A0A7S4IAX6-F1
#
_entry.id   AF-A0A7S4IAX6-F1
#
_cell.length_a   1.000
_cell.length_b   1.000
_cell.length_c   1.000
_cell.angle_alpha   90.00
_cell.angle_beta   90.00
_cell.angle_gamma   90.00
#
_symmetry.space_group_name_H-M   'P 1'
#
loop_
_entity.id
_entity.type
_entity.pdbx_description
1 polymer ?
#
loop_
_entity_poly.entity_id
_entity_poly.type
_entity_poly.pdbx_seq_one_letter_code
_entity_poly.pdbx_strand_id
1 'polypeptide(L)'
;MSSDNMDATSTAEGESATLLQKVADVVMASCCATDPGSPAAVVKVSGSTTKDVEVDEKLYSRQLYVMGHEAQRRMMASRALLVGLSGLGAEVAKNCILAGISSITLCDPSEVTSYDLGANFYLSESDLGKANRAAICRDKLAELNQYVNVDVAKDVATLGEESEEDVLGLLDGMSVVVITIPLPTALLHAINDKCRVVGASFIYSLTTGVFGQIFCDFGAEFIVSDKDGENPATSQVESVIPANPAVVKVLEDQGRHGLETGDCVTFSRVRGLDGALGDSSKQYEVKATGPFTFELVGLDLSGCSEPATQGYITQVKQPVTMSFRTYKECLEDPGELMMSDFAKFDRPQLLHLAYRAMAAYAEKNSMQYPNPGDAAAAGEVLDIAKSIDEDKLLENDSEKAARIIKHLASGSRSVLSPMCANLGGIVGQEVLKACSGKFSPIKGFFFFDADECLPDELLPSAEVAVSGKSRYDSQIAVFGKEMQAKLLDLNYFIVGAGAIGCEMLKNWALMGVGCGEKGHIHITDMDRIEKSNLSRQFLFRNSDINEFKSTTAAQAAQWMNPSMKITPYQEKVGGNTEHIFGDDFYDKIDGVCTALDNVEARLYVDQRCLFYRLPMLESGTLGTKGNTQVVVPHLTENYGATRDPPEKSIPVCTLKVS
;
A
#
# COMPACT_ATOMS: atom_id res chain seq x y z
N MET A 1 2.25 -30.66 -81.70
CA MET A 1 1.22 -31.54 -82.28
C MET A 1 0.35 -31.98 -81.11
N SER A 2 -0.69 -31.20 -80.79
CA SER A 2 -2.12 -31.49 -81.10
C SER A 2 -2.60 -32.75 -80.34
N SER A 3 -3.64 -32.77 -79.53
CA SER A 3 -4.78 -31.85 -79.29
C SER A 3 -5.58 -32.36 -78.08
N ASP A 4 -6.12 -31.42 -77.31
CA ASP A 4 -7.34 -31.36 -76.48
C ASP A 4 -8.13 -32.63 -76.07
N ASN A 5 -8.60 -32.62 -74.81
CA ASN A 5 -10.04 -32.78 -74.52
C ASN A 5 -10.46 -32.20 -73.15
N MET A 6 -11.45 -31.30 -73.23
CA MET A 6 -12.61 -30.95 -72.36
C MET A 6 -12.73 -31.65 -70.98
N ASP A 7 -13.27 -31.07 -69.88
CA ASP A 7 -14.39 -30.12 -69.75
C ASP A 7 -14.56 -29.58 -68.31
N ALA A 8 -15.40 -28.54 -68.17
CA ALA A 8 -16.26 -28.16 -67.03
C ALA A 8 -15.75 -27.27 -65.86
N THR A 9 -15.83 -25.96 -66.12
CA THR A 9 -16.42 -24.84 -65.34
C THR A 9 -17.03 -25.03 -63.93
N SER A 10 -16.67 -24.11 -63.01
CA SER A 10 -17.54 -23.09 -62.34
C SER A 10 -17.38 -22.97 -60.81
N THR A 11 -17.55 -21.72 -60.34
CA THR A 11 -17.72 -21.23 -58.95
C THR A 11 -16.47 -20.78 -58.18
N ALA A 12 -15.98 -19.58 -58.47
CA ALA A 12 -15.11 -18.80 -57.57
C ALA A 12 -15.26 -17.28 -57.79
N GLU A 13 -16.50 -16.76 -57.83
CA GLU A 13 -16.75 -15.30 -57.82
C GLU A 13 -17.86 -14.88 -56.83
N GLY A 14 -18.33 -15.79 -55.96
CA GLY A 14 -19.43 -15.55 -55.02
C GLY A 14 -19.05 -15.20 -53.58
N GLU A 15 -17.80 -15.39 -53.15
CA GLU A 15 -17.42 -15.27 -51.73
C GLU A 15 -16.64 -14.00 -51.36
N SER A 16 -16.12 -13.26 -52.35
CA SER A 16 -15.35 -12.03 -52.07
C SER A 16 -16.23 -10.77 -51.91
N ALA A 17 -17.43 -10.75 -52.51
CA ALA A 17 -18.35 -9.61 -52.46
C ALA A 17 -19.17 -9.51 -51.15
N THR A 18 -19.32 -10.60 -50.40
CA THR A 18 -20.09 -10.63 -49.14
C THR A 18 -19.25 -10.28 -47.90
N LEU A 19 -17.92 -10.32 -47.99
CA LEU A 19 -17.03 -9.92 -46.90
C LEU A 19 -16.80 -8.40 -46.83
N LEU A 20 -16.67 -7.75 -48.00
CA LEU A 20 -16.48 -6.29 -48.09
C LEU A 20 -17.73 -5.51 -47.71
N GLN A 21 -18.94 -6.02 -48.00
CA GLN A 21 -20.20 -5.40 -47.58
C GLN A 21 -20.41 -5.48 -46.06
N LYS A 22 -20.00 -6.58 -45.40
CA LYS A 22 -20.09 -6.73 -43.94
C LYS A 22 -19.09 -5.87 -43.18
N VAL A 23 -17.93 -5.56 -43.77
CA VAL A 23 -16.95 -4.62 -43.18
C VAL A 23 -17.42 -3.16 -43.36
N ALA A 24 -18.08 -2.81 -44.47
CA ALA A 24 -18.63 -1.47 -44.69
C ALA A 24 -19.84 -1.15 -43.79
N ASP A 25 -20.72 -2.12 -43.53
CA ASP A 25 -21.89 -1.93 -42.65
C ASP A 25 -21.49 -1.81 -41.16
N VAL A 26 -20.41 -2.45 -40.73
CA VAL A 26 -19.86 -2.32 -39.36
C VAL A 26 -19.14 -0.98 -39.16
N VAL A 27 -18.45 -0.46 -40.20
CA VAL A 27 -17.76 0.83 -40.13
C VAL A 27 -18.72 2.02 -40.23
N MET A 28 -19.82 1.90 -41.00
CA MET A 28 -20.83 2.98 -41.11
C MET A 28 -21.80 3.05 -39.93
N ALA A 29 -22.00 1.96 -39.18
CA ALA A 29 -22.76 1.99 -37.92
C ALA A 29 -22.02 2.73 -36.78
N SER A 30 -20.70 2.91 -36.88
CA SER A 30 -19.86 3.59 -35.89
C SER A 30 -19.68 5.10 -36.11
N CYS A 31 -20.27 5.69 -37.17
CA CYS A 31 -20.01 7.09 -37.56
C CYS A 31 -21.23 8.03 -37.54
N CYS A 32 -22.41 7.58 -37.10
CA CYS A 32 -23.64 8.39 -37.07
C CYS A 32 -24.36 8.32 -35.71
N ALA A 33 -23.75 8.87 -34.67
CA ALA A 33 -24.45 9.29 -33.44
C ALA A 33 -23.59 10.28 -32.62
N THR A 34 -23.29 11.46 -33.17
CA THR A 34 -22.86 12.61 -32.37
C THR A 34 -24.06 13.52 -32.16
N ASP A 35 -24.76 13.32 -31.04
CA ASP A 35 -25.63 14.34 -30.47
C ASP A 35 -24.79 15.09 -29.41
N PRO A 36 -24.49 16.40 -29.57
CA PRO A 36 -23.72 17.17 -28.61
C PRO A 36 -24.65 17.54 -27.44
N GLY A 37 -24.94 16.56 -26.57
CA GLY A 37 -25.89 16.74 -25.49
C GLY A 37 -26.24 15.45 -24.75
N SER A 38 -25.25 14.71 -24.26
CA SER A 38 -25.46 13.57 -23.36
C SER A 38 -24.30 13.47 -22.36
N PRO A 39 -24.55 13.20 -21.06
CA PRO A 39 -23.46 13.13 -20.07
C PRO A 39 -22.54 11.96 -20.38
N ALA A 40 -21.23 12.21 -20.30
CA ALA A 40 -20.18 11.22 -20.44
C ALA A 40 -20.44 10.01 -19.52
N ALA A 41 -20.09 8.81 -20.01
CA ALA A 41 -20.30 7.56 -19.33
C ALA A 41 -19.55 7.51 -17.99
N VAL A 42 -20.28 7.83 -16.91
CA VAL A 42 -19.97 7.38 -15.56
C VAL A 42 -19.83 5.86 -15.64
N VAL A 43 -18.77 5.30 -15.03
CA VAL A 43 -18.66 3.87 -14.76
C VAL A 43 -19.95 3.41 -14.08
N LYS A 44 -20.88 2.87 -14.88
CA LYS A 44 -22.06 2.18 -14.36
C LYS A 44 -21.55 0.86 -13.84
N VAL A 45 -21.26 0.83 -12.54
CA VAL A 45 -21.49 -0.38 -11.74
C VAL A 45 -22.87 -0.87 -12.17
N SER A 46 -22.94 -2.08 -12.70
CA SER A 46 -24.19 -2.70 -13.08
C SER A 46 -25.19 -2.50 -11.94
N GLY A 47 -26.36 -1.96 -12.27
CA GLY A 47 -27.45 -1.73 -11.33
C GLY A 47 -28.03 -3.05 -10.83
N SER A 48 -27.24 -3.78 -10.04
CA SER A 48 -27.76 -4.57 -8.95
C SER A 48 -28.34 -3.56 -7.97
N THR A 49 -29.61 -3.72 -7.61
CA THR A 49 -30.18 -3.07 -6.44
C THR A 49 -29.20 -3.27 -5.27
N THR A 50 -28.40 -2.25 -4.97
CA THR A 50 -27.56 -2.24 -3.78
C THR A 50 -28.54 -2.34 -2.63
N LYS A 51 -28.71 -3.55 -2.07
CA LYS A 51 -29.11 -3.64 -0.67
C LYS A 51 -28.18 -2.68 0.05
N ASP A 52 -28.72 -1.68 0.72
CA ASP A 52 -27.92 -0.81 1.57
C ASP A 52 -27.12 -1.72 2.51
N VAL A 53 -25.85 -1.94 2.17
CA VAL A 53 -24.98 -2.76 2.99
C VAL A 53 -24.64 -1.85 4.16
N GLU A 54 -25.30 -2.11 5.29
CA GLU A 54 -25.10 -1.36 6.51
C GLU A 54 -23.65 -1.52 6.98
N VAL A 55 -22.96 -0.40 7.14
CA VAL A 55 -21.57 -0.38 7.60
C VAL A 55 -21.56 -0.55 9.12
N ASP A 56 -20.85 -1.55 9.63
CA ASP A 56 -20.66 -1.72 11.08
C ASP A 56 -19.72 -0.63 11.63
N GLU A 57 -20.30 0.50 12.03
CA GLU A 57 -19.57 1.63 12.59
C GLU A 57 -18.80 1.29 13.87
N LYS A 58 -19.17 0.23 14.60
CA LYS A 58 -18.43 -0.19 15.79
C LYS A 58 -17.12 -0.87 15.45
N LEU A 59 -17.08 -1.65 14.37
CA LEU A 59 -15.87 -2.30 13.87
C LEU A 59 -14.97 -1.30 13.12
N TYR A 60 -15.56 -0.56 12.19
CA TYR A 60 -14.83 0.34 11.27
C TYR A 60 -14.69 1.77 11.78
N SER A 61 -15.05 2.07 13.03
CA SER A 61 -15.06 3.44 13.60
C SER A 61 -13.83 4.28 13.22
N ARG A 62 -12.61 3.76 13.47
CA ARG A 62 -11.38 4.52 13.17
C ARG A 62 -11.09 4.62 11.67
N GLN A 63 -11.40 3.59 10.91
CA GLN A 63 -11.23 3.57 9.46
C GLN A 63 -12.19 4.53 8.76
N LEU A 64 -13.41 4.72 9.29
CA LEU A 64 -14.40 5.63 8.73
C LEU A 64 -13.98 7.10 8.81
N TYR A 65 -13.16 7.49 9.79
CA TYR A 65 -12.56 8.84 9.82
C TYR A 65 -11.52 9.06 8.72
N VAL A 66 -10.99 7.99 8.13
CA VAL A 66 -9.99 8.05 7.06
C VAL A 66 -10.67 7.90 5.70
N MET A 67 -11.46 6.84 5.54
CA MET A 67 -12.09 6.48 4.27
C MET A 67 -13.42 7.22 4.05
N GLY A 68 -14.21 7.41 5.10
CA GLY A 68 -15.59 7.89 4.98
C GLY A 68 -16.57 6.81 4.54
N HIS A 69 -17.86 7.03 4.80
CA HIS A 69 -18.90 6.04 4.54
C HIS A 69 -19.05 5.67 3.07
N GLU A 70 -18.93 6.64 2.16
CA GLU A 70 -19.12 6.37 0.74
C GLU A 70 -18.02 5.45 0.19
N ALA A 71 -16.76 5.76 0.49
CA ALA A 71 -15.63 4.90 0.12
C ALA A 71 -15.77 3.50 0.73
N GLN A 72 -16.18 3.40 2.00
CA GLN A 72 -16.42 2.12 2.66
C GLN A 72 -17.49 1.28 1.94
N ARG A 73 -18.62 1.88 1.54
CA ARG A 73 -19.67 1.16 0.82
C ARG A 73 -19.18 0.64 -0.53
N ARG A 74 -18.37 1.42 -1.26
CA ARG A 74 -17.77 0.97 -2.53
C ARG A 74 -16.81 -0.21 -2.30
N MET A 75 -15.97 -0.15 -1.27
CA MET A 75 -15.10 -1.26 -0.89
C MET A 75 -15.90 -2.53 -0.57
N MET A 76 -16.96 -2.42 0.23
CA MET A 76 -17.84 -3.55 0.58
C MET A 76 -18.60 -4.16 -0.60
N ALA A 77 -18.62 -3.49 -1.76
CA ALA A 77 -19.15 -4.02 -3.02
C ALA A 77 -18.06 -4.54 -3.98
N SER A 78 -16.79 -4.39 -3.63
CA SER A 78 -15.64 -4.69 -4.50
C SER A 78 -15.05 -6.08 -4.23
N ARG A 79 -14.60 -6.73 -5.29
CA ARG A 79 -14.02 -8.09 -5.24
C ARG A 79 -12.55 -8.04 -5.69
N ALA A 80 -11.68 -8.74 -4.99
CA ALA A 80 -10.26 -8.84 -5.32
C ALA A 80 -9.86 -10.27 -5.72
N LEU A 81 -9.00 -10.40 -6.71
CA LEU A 81 -8.21 -11.61 -6.97
C LEU A 81 -6.77 -11.36 -6.53
N LEU A 82 -6.21 -12.27 -5.74
CA LEU A 82 -4.82 -12.22 -5.29
C LEU A 82 -4.08 -13.48 -5.77
N VAL A 83 -3.09 -13.28 -6.64
CA VAL A 83 -2.20 -14.34 -7.14
C VAL A 83 -0.87 -14.28 -6.40
N GLY A 84 -0.49 -15.39 -5.77
CA GLY A 84 0.65 -15.49 -4.88
C GLY A 84 0.30 -15.25 -3.42
N LEU A 85 0.70 -16.16 -2.55
CA LEU A 85 0.44 -16.14 -1.11
C LEU A 85 1.68 -16.55 -0.30
N SER A 86 2.84 -16.03 -0.71
CA SER A 86 4.04 -15.94 0.13
C SER A 86 3.82 -14.91 1.26
N GLY A 87 4.89 -14.34 1.82
CA GLY A 87 4.77 -13.26 2.82
C GLY A 87 4.06 -12.00 2.29
N LEU A 88 4.39 -11.54 1.08
CA LEU A 88 3.81 -10.32 0.52
C LEU A 88 2.31 -10.47 0.28
N GLY A 89 1.89 -11.58 -0.34
CA GLY A 89 0.48 -11.88 -0.56
C GLY A 89 -0.30 -12.00 0.74
N ALA A 90 0.27 -12.63 1.78
CA ALA A 90 -0.39 -12.73 3.09
C ALA A 90 -0.66 -11.35 3.71
N GLU A 91 0.28 -10.42 3.61
CA GLU A 91 0.13 -9.04 4.10
C GLU A 91 -0.94 -8.26 3.33
N VAL A 92 -0.94 -8.36 2.00
CA VAL A 92 -1.98 -7.75 1.14
C VAL A 92 -3.35 -8.31 1.50
N ALA A 93 -3.49 -9.64 1.58
CA ALA A 93 -4.74 -10.29 1.94
C ALA A 93 -5.25 -9.83 3.30
N LYS A 94 -4.38 -9.82 4.33
CA LYS A 94 -4.70 -9.33 5.67
C LYS A 94 -5.25 -7.92 5.62
N ASN A 95 -4.56 -6.99 4.95
CA ASN A 95 -4.99 -5.58 4.87
C ASN A 95 -6.33 -5.42 4.15
N CYS A 96 -6.53 -6.11 3.02
CA CYS A 96 -7.78 -6.08 2.27
C CYS A 96 -8.97 -6.63 3.08
N ILE A 97 -8.76 -7.74 3.78
CA ILE A 97 -9.79 -8.39 4.60
C ILE A 97 -10.15 -7.51 5.79
N LEU A 98 -9.17 -6.95 6.50
CA LEU A 98 -9.42 -6.04 7.62
C LEU A 98 -10.12 -4.75 7.19
N ALA A 99 -9.79 -4.24 6.01
CA ALA A 99 -10.44 -3.05 5.43
C ALA A 99 -11.91 -3.27 5.05
N GLY A 100 -12.34 -4.53 4.86
CA GLY A 100 -13.73 -4.86 4.61
C GLY A 100 -14.15 -4.72 3.15
N ILE A 101 -13.39 -5.30 2.22
CA ILE A 101 -13.86 -5.52 0.84
C ILE A 101 -14.95 -6.60 0.80
N SER A 102 -15.69 -6.76 -0.31
CA SER A 102 -16.74 -7.79 -0.40
C SER A 102 -16.19 -9.21 -0.31
N SER A 103 -15.14 -9.49 -1.08
CA SER A 103 -14.51 -10.81 -1.14
C SER A 103 -13.11 -10.75 -1.69
N ILE A 104 -12.27 -11.69 -1.28
CA ILE A 104 -10.97 -11.96 -1.89
C ILE A 104 -10.87 -13.43 -2.31
N THR A 105 -10.49 -13.65 -3.57
CA THR A 105 -10.16 -14.97 -4.09
C THR A 105 -8.64 -15.13 -4.07
N LEU A 106 -8.15 -16.15 -3.38
CA LEU A 106 -6.72 -16.47 -3.23
C LEU A 106 -6.32 -17.50 -4.30
N CYS A 107 -5.25 -17.23 -5.05
CA CYS A 107 -4.71 -18.12 -6.07
C CYS A 107 -3.21 -18.36 -5.82
N ASP A 108 -2.88 -19.47 -5.17
CA ASP A 108 -1.50 -19.94 -5.05
C ASP A 108 -1.47 -21.46 -4.84
N PRO A 109 -1.41 -22.25 -5.93
CA PRO A 109 -1.32 -23.70 -5.85
C PRO A 109 0.07 -24.20 -5.44
N SER A 110 1.05 -23.31 -5.31
CA SER A 110 2.45 -23.69 -5.08
C SER A 110 2.67 -24.33 -3.71
N GLU A 111 3.75 -25.10 -3.60
CA GLU A 111 4.20 -25.71 -2.35
C GLU A 111 4.76 -24.69 -1.35
N VAL A 112 4.59 -24.97 -0.06
CA VAL A 112 5.22 -24.22 1.02
C VAL A 112 6.72 -24.55 1.07
N THR A 113 7.55 -23.52 1.06
CA THR A 113 9.01 -23.61 1.17
C THR A 113 9.51 -22.94 2.46
N SER A 114 10.77 -23.15 2.81
CA SER A 114 11.37 -22.48 3.98
C SER A 114 11.51 -20.97 3.80
N TYR A 115 11.49 -20.45 2.57
CA TYR A 115 11.47 -19.02 2.30
C TYR A 115 10.15 -18.35 2.74
N ASP A 116 9.06 -19.11 2.84
CA ASP A 116 7.75 -18.58 3.18
C ASP A 116 7.57 -18.39 4.70
N LEU A 117 8.13 -19.28 5.51
CA LEU A 117 7.85 -19.36 6.96
C LEU A 117 8.26 -18.11 7.75
N GLY A 118 9.32 -17.43 7.30
CA GLY A 118 9.85 -16.21 7.91
C GLY A 118 9.11 -14.92 7.49
N ALA A 119 8.04 -15.04 6.71
CA ALA A 119 7.29 -13.88 6.21
C ALA A 119 5.77 -14.09 6.12
N ASN A 120 5.30 -15.32 5.88
CA ASN A 120 3.88 -15.66 5.93
C ASN A 120 3.52 -16.14 7.35
N PHE A 121 2.83 -15.27 8.11
CA PHE A 121 2.44 -15.47 9.50
C PHE A 121 1.36 -16.54 9.75
N TYR A 122 0.88 -17.23 8.72
CA TYR A 122 -0.03 -18.36 8.87
C TYR A 122 0.55 -19.71 8.46
N LEU A 123 1.82 -19.74 8.03
CA LEU A 123 2.52 -20.99 7.70
C LEU A 123 3.45 -21.41 8.84
N SER A 124 3.51 -22.71 9.08
CA SER A 124 4.36 -23.33 10.08
C SER A 124 5.33 -24.34 9.46
N GLU A 125 6.32 -24.79 10.22
CA GLU A 125 7.24 -25.87 9.80
C GLU A 125 6.48 -27.16 9.45
N SER A 126 5.28 -27.37 10.02
CA SER A 126 4.44 -28.53 9.71
C SER A 126 3.81 -28.48 8.32
N ASP A 127 3.86 -27.33 7.65
CA ASP A 127 3.29 -27.10 6.33
C ASP A 127 4.32 -27.23 5.21
N LEU A 128 5.63 -27.28 5.53
CA LEU A 128 6.71 -27.44 4.56
C LEU A 128 6.45 -28.60 3.59
N GLY A 129 6.53 -28.31 2.29
CA GLY A 129 6.30 -29.26 1.21
C GLY A 129 4.83 -29.61 0.94
N LYS A 130 3.86 -29.06 1.70
CA LYS A 130 2.44 -29.18 1.33
C LYS A 130 2.14 -28.22 0.18
N ALA A 131 1.40 -28.72 -0.81
CA ALA A 131 0.91 -27.92 -1.93
C ALA A 131 -0.22 -26.97 -1.52
N ASN A 132 -0.44 -25.95 -2.35
CA ASN A 132 -1.52 -24.99 -2.25
C ASN A 132 -1.46 -24.11 -0.99
N ARG A 133 -0.48 -23.19 -0.97
CA ARG A 133 -0.37 -22.12 0.04
C ARG A 133 -1.69 -21.38 0.27
N ALA A 134 -2.47 -21.14 -0.78
CA ALA A 134 -3.77 -20.48 -0.66
C ALA A 134 -4.78 -21.27 0.18
N ALA A 135 -4.92 -22.57 -0.06
CA ALA A 135 -5.80 -23.45 0.71
C ALA A 135 -5.38 -23.55 2.18
N ILE A 136 -4.08 -23.62 2.45
CA ILE A 136 -3.55 -23.71 3.82
C ILE A 136 -3.88 -22.46 4.63
N CYS A 137 -3.74 -21.27 4.02
CA CYS A 137 -3.93 -20.00 4.73
C CYS A 137 -5.39 -19.53 4.79
N ARG A 138 -6.29 -20.08 3.96
CA ARG A 138 -7.64 -19.56 3.73
C ARG A 138 -8.44 -19.37 5.01
N ASP A 139 -8.51 -20.39 5.87
CA ASP A 139 -9.36 -20.32 7.07
C ASP A 139 -8.84 -19.28 8.06
N LYS A 140 -7.51 -19.18 8.23
CA LYS A 140 -6.89 -18.17 9.09
C LYS A 140 -7.08 -16.74 8.59
N LEU A 141 -7.08 -16.54 7.28
CA LEU A 141 -7.42 -15.26 6.67
C LEU A 141 -8.91 -14.94 6.86
N ALA A 142 -9.80 -15.91 6.67
CA ALA A 142 -11.25 -15.74 6.86
C ALA A 142 -11.63 -15.35 8.30
N GLU A 143 -10.87 -15.82 9.31
CA GLU A 143 -11.08 -15.45 10.72
C GLU A 143 -10.89 -13.95 11.01
N LEU A 144 -10.17 -13.20 10.16
CA LEU A 144 -9.85 -11.78 10.39
C LEU A 144 -11.09 -10.89 10.32
N ASN A 145 -12.02 -11.17 9.43
CA ASN A 145 -13.20 -10.34 9.24
C ASN A 145 -14.39 -11.14 8.70
N GLN A 146 -15.40 -11.34 9.55
CA GLN A 146 -16.63 -12.09 9.23
C GLN A 146 -17.46 -11.49 8.09
N TYR A 147 -17.21 -10.23 7.70
CA TYR A 147 -17.92 -9.56 6.62
C TYR A 147 -17.29 -9.80 5.24
N VAL A 148 -16.09 -10.38 5.18
CA VAL A 148 -15.35 -10.59 3.94
C VAL A 148 -15.33 -12.08 3.60
N ASN A 149 -15.78 -12.42 2.39
CA ASN A 149 -15.66 -13.79 1.91
C ASN A 149 -14.23 -14.06 1.43
N VAL A 150 -13.62 -15.13 1.92
CA VAL A 150 -12.28 -15.58 1.51
C VAL A 150 -12.41 -16.92 0.81
N ASP A 151 -12.14 -16.93 -0.49
CA ASP A 151 -12.25 -18.11 -1.35
C ASP A 151 -10.87 -18.51 -1.89
N VAL A 152 -10.74 -19.77 -2.32
CA VAL A 152 -9.56 -20.24 -3.04
C VAL A 152 -9.95 -20.50 -4.49
N ALA A 153 -9.12 -20.01 -5.42
CA ALA A 153 -9.28 -20.26 -6.83
C ALA A 153 -9.34 -21.76 -7.11
N LYS A 154 -10.29 -22.15 -7.97
CA LYS A 154 -10.43 -23.52 -8.45
C LYS A 154 -9.73 -23.64 -9.80
N ASP A 155 -9.38 -24.87 -10.15
CA ASP A 155 -8.93 -25.23 -11.50
C ASP A 155 -7.61 -24.59 -11.97
N VAL A 156 -6.88 -23.88 -11.11
CA VAL A 156 -5.50 -23.43 -11.37
C VAL A 156 -4.50 -24.38 -10.71
N ALA A 157 -3.83 -25.21 -11.51
CA ALA A 157 -2.89 -26.23 -11.01
C ALA A 157 -1.45 -25.71 -10.85
N THR A 158 -1.03 -24.78 -11.72
CA THR A 158 0.30 -24.17 -11.72
C THR A 158 0.17 -22.66 -11.99
N LEU A 159 1.28 -21.92 -11.82
CA LEU A 159 1.36 -20.49 -12.12
C LEU A 159 2.49 -20.28 -13.13
N GLY A 160 2.17 -20.55 -14.39
CA GLY A 160 3.07 -20.48 -15.55
C GLY A 160 2.30 -20.19 -16.84
N GLU A 161 2.98 -20.15 -17.99
CA GLU A 161 2.35 -19.86 -19.28
C GLU A 161 1.22 -20.86 -19.61
N GLU A 162 1.37 -22.11 -19.18
CA GLU A 162 0.38 -23.17 -19.37
C GLU A 162 -0.93 -22.93 -18.62
N SER A 163 -0.93 -22.05 -17.62
CA SER A 163 -2.09 -21.70 -16.79
C SER A 163 -2.79 -20.41 -17.23
N GLU A 164 -2.41 -19.84 -18.38
CA GLU A 164 -2.95 -18.55 -18.86
C GLU A 164 -4.48 -18.57 -18.92
N GLU A 165 -5.08 -19.56 -19.59
CA GLU A 165 -6.55 -19.64 -19.72
C GLU A 165 -7.25 -19.73 -18.35
N ASP A 166 -6.71 -20.57 -17.45
CA ASP A 166 -7.28 -20.79 -16.12
C ASP A 166 -7.20 -19.50 -15.27
N VAL A 167 -6.05 -18.81 -15.28
CA VAL A 167 -5.87 -17.56 -14.54
C VAL A 167 -6.73 -16.45 -15.12
N LEU A 168 -6.75 -16.27 -16.44
CA LEU A 168 -7.58 -15.26 -17.11
C LEU A 168 -9.08 -15.49 -16.87
N GLY A 169 -9.51 -16.74 -16.72
CA GLY A 169 -10.88 -17.12 -16.37
C GLY A 169 -11.33 -16.63 -14.99
N LEU A 170 -10.41 -16.32 -14.07
CA LEU A 170 -10.73 -15.82 -12.73
C LEU A 170 -11.03 -14.31 -12.68
N LEU A 171 -10.72 -13.56 -13.74
CA LEU A 171 -10.75 -12.10 -13.72
C LEU A 171 -12.16 -11.52 -13.87
N ASP A 172 -13.10 -12.28 -14.43
CA ASP A 172 -14.45 -11.79 -14.69
C ASP A 172 -15.17 -11.41 -13.38
N GLY A 173 -15.63 -10.16 -13.31
CA GLY A 173 -16.31 -9.62 -12.13
C GLY A 173 -15.39 -9.19 -10.97
N MET A 174 -14.06 -9.23 -11.16
CA MET A 174 -13.12 -8.64 -10.20
C MET A 174 -13.07 -7.12 -10.35
N SER A 175 -12.98 -6.41 -9.22
CA SER A 175 -12.72 -4.97 -9.20
C SER A 175 -11.23 -4.67 -9.31
N VAL A 176 -10.40 -5.58 -8.78
CA VAL A 176 -8.95 -5.44 -8.72
C VAL A 176 -8.27 -6.81 -8.71
N VAL A 177 -7.15 -6.90 -9.41
CA VAL A 177 -6.30 -8.09 -9.52
C VAL A 177 -4.91 -7.72 -9.02
N VAL A 178 -4.40 -8.50 -8.07
CA VAL A 178 -3.10 -8.28 -7.45
C VAL A 178 -2.21 -9.49 -7.67
N ILE A 179 -1.01 -9.27 -8.20
CA ILE A 179 0.00 -10.30 -8.39
C ILE A 179 1.18 -10.01 -7.45
N THR A 180 1.58 -10.98 -6.62
CA THR A 180 2.63 -10.79 -5.58
C THR A 180 3.82 -11.74 -5.71
N ILE A 181 3.90 -12.46 -6.82
CA ILE A 181 4.98 -13.41 -7.15
C ILE A 181 5.46 -13.16 -8.57
N PRO A 182 6.69 -13.55 -8.93
CA PRO A 182 7.14 -13.46 -10.30
C PRO A 182 6.33 -14.40 -11.20
N LEU A 183 5.89 -13.89 -12.34
CA LEU A 183 5.24 -14.64 -13.42
C LEU A 183 5.95 -14.37 -14.75
N PRO A 184 5.82 -15.24 -15.75
CA PRO A 184 6.31 -14.96 -17.10
C PRO A 184 5.81 -13.62 -17.62
N THR A 185 6.67 -12.85 -18.30
CA THR A 185 6.31 -11.50 -18.75
C THR A 185 5.11 -11.50 -19.70
N ALA A 186 5.02 -12.52 -20.57
CA ALA A 186 3.88 -12.72 -21.45
C ALA A 186 2.55 -12.89 -20.69
N LEU A 187 2.56 -13.67 -19.60
CA LEU A 187 1.37 -13.87 -18.76
C LEU A 187 0.98 -12.58 -18.01
N LEU A 188 1.95 -11.80 -17.52
CA LEU A 188 1.67 -10.49 -16.90
C LEU A 188 1.01 -9.52 -17.90
N HIS A 189 1.46 -9.50 -19.15
CA HIS A 189 0.80 -8.72 -20.22
C HIS A 189 -0.64 -9.19 -20.43
N ALA A 190 -0.86 -10.49 -20.59
CA ALA A 190 -2.19 -11.05 -20.82
C ALA A 190 -3.16 -10.74 -19.67
N ILE A 191 -2.71 -10.86 -18.42
CA ILE A 191 -3.50 -10.54 -17.23
C ILE A 191 -3.84 -9.04 -17.21
N ASN A 192 -2.87 -8.15 -17.45
CA ASN A 192 -3.11 -6.72 -17.46
C ASN A 192 -4.06 -6.29 -18.59
N ASP A 193 -3.88 -6.82 -19.80
CA ASP A 193 -4.78 -6.57 -20.94
C ASP A 193 -6.21 -7.07 -20.65
N LYS A 194 -6.35 -8.26 -20.06
CA LYS A 194 -7.66 -8.78 -19.64
C LYS A 194 -8.29 -7.92 -18.55
N CYS A 195 -7.51 -7.39 -17.60
CA CYS A 195 -8.01 -6.45 -16.59
C CYS A 195 -8.65 -5.22 -17.25
N ARG A 196 -8.02 -4.64 -18.28
CA ARG A 196 -8.58 -3.52 -19.05
C ARG A 196 -9.92 -3.88 -19.70
N VAL A 197 -10.01 -5.07 -20.29
CA VAL A 197 -11.22 -5.57 -20.98
C VAL A 197 -12.39 -5.72 -20.00
N VAL A 198 -12.14 -6.25 -18.80
CA VAL A 198 -13.19 -6.48 -17.79
C VAL A 198 -13.43 -5.28 -16.88
N GLY A 199 -12.63 -4.22 -17.01
CA GLY A 199 -12.71 -3.02 -16.17
C GLY A 199 -12.16 -3.20 -14.76
N ALA A 200 -11.27 -4.18 -14.55
CA ALA A 200 -10.56 -4.38 -13.28
C ALA A 200 -9.29 -3.54 -13.23
N SER A 201 -8.93 -3.07 -12.03
CA SER A 201 -7.61 -2.50 -11.76
C SER A 201 -6.56 -3.61 -11.66
N PHE A 202 -5.34 -3.36 -12.12
CA PHE A 202 -4.23 -4.29 -12.07
C PHE A 202 -3.11 -3.74 -11.17
N ILE A 203 -2.64 -4.58 -10.24
CA ILE A 203 -1.50 -4.28 -9.37
C ILE A 203 -0.52 -5.44 -9.43
N TYR A 204 0.76 -5.15 -9.67
CA TYR A 204 1.83 -6.13 -9.61
C TYR A 204 2.91 -5.68 -8.63
N SER A 205 3.29 -6.51 -7.68
CA SER A 205 4.32 -6.16 -6.70
C SER A 205 5.22 -7.34 -6.39
N LEU A 206 6.50 -7.06 -6.14
CA LEU A 206 7.47 -8.05 -5.69
C LEU A 206 8.27 -7.51 -4.50
N THR A 207 8.62 -8.43 -3.61
CA THR A 207 9.67 -8.25 -2.60
C THR A 207 10.86 -9.14 -2.98
N THR A 208 12.06 -8.58 -3.05
CA THR A 208 13.29 -9.33 -3.35
C THR A 208 14.40 -8.88 -2.39
N GLY A 209 14.59 -9.62 -1.30
CA GLY A 209 15.49 -9.21 -0.23
C GLY A 209 15.04 -7.87 0.37
N VAL A 210 15.92 -6.87 0.37
CA VAL A 210 15.63 -5.50 0.85
C VAL A 210 15.11 -4.55 -0.24
N PHE A 211 14.77 -5.07 -1.42
CA PHE A 211 14.26 -4.30 -2.56
C PHE A 211 12.78 -4.62 -2.81
N GLY A 212 12.07 -3.66 -3.39
CA GLY A 212 10.66 -3.77 -3.72
C GLY A 212 10.28 -3.04 -5.00
N GLN A 213 9.30 -3.59 -5.71
CA GLN A 213 8.58 -2.90 -6.77
C GLN A 213 7.07 -2.99 -6.58
N ILE A 214 6.37 -1.96 -7.02
CA ILE A 214 4.92 -1.91 -7.20
C ILE A 214 4.66 -1.32 -8.58
N PHE A 215 3.75 -1.92 -9.33
CA PHE A 215 3.19 -1.39 -10.56
C PHE A 215 1.68 -1.30 -10.42
N CYS A 216 1.10 -0.18 -10.79
CA CYS A 216 -0.35 0.05 -10.77
C CYS A 216 -0.85 0.53 -12.13
N ASP A 217 -1.91 -0.13 -12.60
CA ASP A 217 -2.68 0.24 -13.78
C ASP A 217 -4.18 0.14 -13.46
N PHE A 218 -4.84 1.29 -13.29
CA PHE A 218 -6.27 1.35 -12.96
C PHE A 218 -7.15 1.67 -14.18
N GLY A 219 -6.63 1.51 -15.40
CA GLY A 219 -7.38 1.74 -16.63
C GLY A 219 -7.14 3.11 -17.27
N ALA A 220 -7.74 3.30 -18.45
CA ALA A 220 -7.51 4.50 -19.27
C ALA A 220 -8.22 5.72 -18.67
N GLU A 221 -9.27 5.49 -17.91
CA GLU A 221 -10.09 6.51 -17.25
C GLU A 221 -10.48 6.03 -15.85
N PHE A 222 -9.71 6.45 -14.85
CA PHE A 222 -9.98 6.16 -13.44
C PHE A 222 -10.36 7.44 -12.69
N ILE A 223 -11.54 7.48 -12.07
CA ILE A 223 -12.04 8.67 -11.38
C ILE A 223 -11.61 8.65 -9.93
N VAL A 224 -10.77 9.62 -9.54
CA VAL A 224 -10.42 9.90 -8.15
C VAL A 224 -11.37 10.97 -7.61
N SER A 225 -12.25 10.61 -6.67
CA SER A 225 -13.23 11.53 -6.08
C SER A 225 -12.64 12.46 -5.02
N ASP A 226 -11.55 12.04 -4.38
CA ASP A 226 -10.83 12.80 -3.37
C ASP A 226 -9.36 12.40 -3.44
N LYS A 227 -8.47 13.35 -3.74
CA LYS A 227 -7.05 13.06 -4.04
C LYS A 227 -6.20 12.91 -2.79
N ASP A 228 -6.49 13.70 -1.75
CA ASP A 228 -5.60 13.88 -0.60
C ASP A 228 -6.20 13.36 0.70
N GLY A 229 -7.52 13.18 0.79
CA GLY A 229 -8.17 12.76 2.02
C GLY A 229 -8.36 13.84 3.05
N GLU A 230 -7.90 15.05 2.77
CA GLU A 230 -7.99 16.15 3.70
C GLU A 230 -9.43 16.67 3.74
N ASN A 231 -9.86 17.08 4.93
CA ASN A 231 -11.17 17.70 5.07
C ASN A 231 -11.25 18.94 4.16
N PRO A 232 -12.38 19.17 3.48
CA PRO A 232 -12.55 20.36 2.66
C PRO A 232 -12.25 21.62 3.46
N ALA A 233 -11.41 22.50 2.91
CA ALA A 233 -11.05 23.75 3.56
C ALA A 233 -12.30 24.60 3.83
N THR A 234 -12.42 25.14 5.04
CA THR A 234 -13.51 26.02 5.43
C THR A 234 -12.95 27.29 6.05
N SER A 235 -13.57 28.43 5.76
CA SER A 235 -13.16 29.71 6.33
C SER A 235 -14.33 30.68 6.41
N GLN A 236 -14.30 31.54 7.41
CA GLN A 236 -15.29 32.59 7.57
C GLN A 236 -14.94 33.77 6.67
N VAL A 237 -15.94 34.28 5.95
CA VAL A 237 -15.80 35.43 5.06
C VAL A 237 -15.80 36.72 5.88
N GLU A 238 -14.75 37.53 5.74
CA GLU A 238 -14.71 38.91 6.24
C GLU A 238 -15.51 39.80 5.29
N SER A 239 -15.13 39.79 4.01
CA SER A 239 -15.80 40.55 2.97
C SER A 239 -15.58 39.96 1.57
N VAL A 240 -16.55 40.12 0.69
CA VAL A 240 -16.39 39.94 -0.76
C VAL A 240 -16.42 41.31 -1.41
N ILE A 241 -15.27 41.72 -1.95
CA ILE A 241 -15.04 43.01 -2.59
C ILE A 241 -15.62 42.95 -4.01
N PRO A 242 -16.58 43.82 -4.36
CA PRO A 242 -17.15 43.90 -5.70
C PRO A 242 -16.10 44.43 -6.69
N ALA A 243 -15.47 43.50 -7.41
CA ALA A 243 -14.40 43.77 -8.37
C ALA A 243 -14.53 42.83 -9.59
N ASN A 244 -13.63 42.96 -10.57
CA ASN A 244 -13.52 42.06 -11.70
C ASN A 244 -12.07 41.55 -11.83
N PRO A 245 -11.78 40.30 -11.44
CA PRO A 245 -12.68 39.36 -10.75
C PRO A 245 -13.01 39.79 -9.32
N ALA A 246 -14.11 39.28 -8.76
CA ALA A 246 -14.48 39.51 -7.37
C ALA A 246 -13.41 38.95 -6.41
N VAL A 247 -13.08 39.70 -5.36
CA VAL A 247 -12.04 39.32 -4.40
C VAL A 247 -12.66 38.97 -3.05
N VAL A 248 -12.34 37.79 -2.53
CA VAL A 248 -12.77 37.33 -1.22
C VAL A 248 -11.64 37.57 -0.22
N LYS A 249 -11.98 38.16 0.91
CA LYS A 249 -11.11 38.24 2.10
C LYS A 249 -11.72 37.39 3.21
N VAL A 250 -10.93 36.50 3.79
CA VAL A 250 -11.32 35.68 4.95
C VAL A 250 -10.83 36.32 6.26
N LEU A 251 -11.49 36.00 7.37
CA LEU A 251 -11.09 36.51 8.68
C LEU A 251 -9.73 35.97 9.11
N GLU A 252 -8.74 36.86 9.22
CA GLU A 252 -7.35 36.53 9.55
C GLU A 252 -7.21 35.85 10.92
N ASP A 253 -8.02 36.26 11.90
CA ASP A 253 -8.03 35.70 13.27
C ASP A 253 -8.44 34.22 13.35
N GLN A 254 -9.11 33.71 12.31
CA GLN A 254 -9.53 32.30 12.20
C GLN A 254 -8.49 31.44 11.44
N GLY A 255 -7.42 32.06 10.95
CA GLY A 255 -6.35 31.40 10.20
C GLY A 255 -6.41 31.64 8.69
N ARG A 256 -5.50 30.98 7.97
CA ARG A 256 -5.39 31.06 6.50
C ARG A 256 -6.53 30.29 5.84
N HIS A 257 -6.92 30.67 4.62
CA HIS A 257 -8.01 29.96 3.93
C HIS A 257 -7.66 28.54 3.47
N GLY A 258 -6.37 28.23 3.27
CA GLY A 258 -5.92 26.87 2.92
C GLY A 258 -6.39 26.37 1.56
N LEU A 259 -6.64 27.28 0.61
CA LEU A 259 -7.05 26.98 -0.76
C LEU A 259 -5.88 27.20 -1.71
N GLU A 260 -5.84 26.46 -2.80
CA GLU A 260 -4.90 26.60 -3.89
C GLU A 260 -5.59 27.13 -5.16
N THR A 261 -4.80 27.68 -6.10
CA THR A 261 -5.35 28.10 -7.39
C THR A 261 -5.88 26.90 -8.17
N GLY A 262 -7.11 26.98 -8.64
CA GLY A 262 -7.85 25.90 -9.30
C GLY A 262 -8.83 25.15 -8.39
N ASP A 263 -8.83 25.42 -7.07
CA ASP A 263 -9.85 24.91 -6.17
C ASP A 263 -11.24 25.49 -6.48
N CYS A 264 -12.29 24.76 -6.11
CA CYS A 264 -13.66 25.24 -6.16
C CYS A 264 -14.21 25.46 -4.75
N VAL A 265 -15.02 26.50 -4.55
CA VAL A 265 -15.72 26.77 -3.28
C VAL A 265 -17.21 27.03 -3.48
N THR A 266 -18.00 26.74 -2.45
CA THR A 266 -19.38 27.24 -2.29
C THR A 266 -19.45 28.24 -1.15
N PHE A 267 -20.49 29.07 -1.18
CA PHE A 267 -20.77 30.05 -0.14
C PHE A 267 -22.00 29.64 0.67
N SER A 268 -21.99 29.97 1.97
CA SER A 268 -23.17 29.82 2.81
C SER A 268 -23.27 30.97 3.81
N ARG A 269 -24.51 31.42 4.07
CA ARG A 269 -24.83 32.46 5.06
C ARG A 269 -24.09 33.80 4.83
N VAL A 270 -23.70 34.07 3.59
CA VAL A 270 -23.17 35.36 3.18
C VAL A 270 -24.31 36.36 3.15
N ARG A 271 -24.08 37.58 3.61
CA ARG A 271 -25.05 38.67 3.62
C ARG A 271 -24.64 39.73 2.61
N GLY A 272 -25.50 39.99 1.63
CA GLY A 272 -25.20 40.88 0.51
C GLY A 272 -24.69 40.09 -0.69
N LEU A 273 -24.90 40.64 -1.89
CA LEU A 273 -24.67 39.93 -3.16
C LEU A 273 -25.49 38.62 -3.28
N ASP A 274 -26.67 38.53 -2.67
CA ASP A 274 -27.49 37.30 -2.60
C ASP A 274 -27.83 36.72 -3.99
N GLY A 275 -28.03 37.58 -5.00
CA GLY A 275 -28.27 37.14 -6.38
C GLY A 275 -27.04 36.53 -7.06
N ALA A 276 -25.84 36.83 -6.56
CA ALA A 276 -24.59 36.26 -7.04
C ALA A 276 -24.12 35.08 -6.20
N LEU A 277 -24.16 35.18 -4.85
CA LEU A 277 -23.55 34.24 -3.90
C LEU A 277 -24.54 33.49 -3.01
N GLY A 278 -25.84 33.75 -3.11
CA GLY A 278 -26.86 33.18 -2.22
C GLY A 278 -27.24 31.72 -2.51
N ASP A 279 -26.87 31.19 -3.68
CA ASP A 279 -27.06 29.77 -4.01
C ASP A 279 -25.89 28.94 -3.46
N SER A 280 -26.15 28.20 -2.38
CA SER A 280 -25.16 27.35 -1.72
C SER A 280 -24.73 26.12 -2.54
N SER A 281 -25.42 25.83 -3.65
CA SER A 281 -25.03 24.75 -4.57
C SER A 281 -24.06 25.23 -5.66
N LYS A 282 -24.02 26.53 -5.93
CA LYS A 282 -23.19 27.11 -6.98
C LYS A 282 -21.72 27.18 -6.55
N GLN A 283 -20.84 26.67 -7.41
CA GLN A 283 -19.41 26.58 -7.17
C GLN A 283 -18.66 27.69 -7.91
N TYR A 284 -17.57 28.15 -7.32
CA TYR A 284 -16.70 29.18 -7.88
C TYR A 284 -15.26 28.71 -7.86
N GLU A 285 -14.59 28.80 -9.01
CA GLU A 285 -13.16 28.52 -9.11
C GLU A 285 -12.35 29.65 -8.44
N VAL A 286 -11.29 29.25 -7.76
CA VAL A 286 -10.44 30.09 -6.91
C VAL A 286 -9.10 30.34 -7.59
N LYS A 287 -8.64 31.59 -7.54
CA LYS A 287 -7.24 31.94 -7.77
C LYS A 287 -6.67 32.58 -6.51
N ALA A 288 -5.78 31.86 -5.84
CA ALA A 288 -5.18 32.33 -4.59
C ALA A 288 -4.29 33.56 -4.85
N THR A 289 -4.49 34.63 -4.07
CA THR A 289 -3.69 35.88 -4.19
C THR A 289 -2.85 36.18 -2.94
N GLY A 290 -3.12 35.48 -1.84
CA GLY A 290 -2.36 35.55 -0.59
C GLY A 290 -2.91 34.52 0.39
N PRO A 291 -2.43 34.48 1.64
CA PRO A 291 -2.91 33.52 2.66
C PRO A 291 -4.33 33.80 3.18
N PHE A 292 -4.85 35.01 2.96
CA PHE A 292 -6.14 35.49 3.47
C PHE A 292 -7.06 36.03 2.38
N THR A 293 -6.62 36.02 1.13
CA THR A 293 -7.33 36.60 0.00
C THR A 293 -7.23 35.74 -1.25
N PHE A 294 -8.32 35.70 -2.02
CA PHE A 294 -8.36 35.03 -3.31
C PHE A 294 -9.39 35.66 -4.25
N GLU A 295 -9.22 35.43 -5.54
CA GLU A 295 -10.13 35.87 -6.60
C GLU A 295 -11.11 34.75 -6.96
N LEU A 296 -12.36 35.11 -7.28
CA LEU A 296 -13.36 34.21 -7.88
C LEU A 296 -13.26 34.30 -9.40
N VAL A 297 -12.70 33.28 -10.03
CA VAL A 297 -12.41 33.27 -11.47
C VAL A 297 -13.69 33.45 -12.27
N GLY A 298 -13.68 34.44 -13.17
CA GLY A 298 -14.80 34.72 -14.07
C GLY A 298 -16.02 35.40 -13.44
N LEU A 299 -16.00 35.74 -12.14
CA LEU A 299 -17.10 36.45 -11.48
C LEU A 299 -16.84 37.97 -11.44
N ASP A 300 -17.55 38.73 -12.27
CA ASP A 300 -17.54 40.19 -12.26
C ASP A 300 -18.66 40.72 -11.34
N LEU A 301 -18.27 41.41 -10.26
CA LEU A 301 -19.17 42.12 -9.36
C LEU A 301 -18.91 43.63 -9.34
N SER A 302 -18.12 44.17 -10.27
CA SER A 302 -17.80 45.60 -10.34
C SER A 302 -19.03 46.51 -10.51
N GLY A 303 -20.14 45.96 -11.01
CA GLY A 303 -21.44 46.64 -11.09
C GLY A 303 -22.25 46.68 -9.79
N CYS A 304 -21.79 46.02 -8.72
CA CYS A 304 -22.46 46.01 -7.42
C CYS A 304 -21.88 47.08 -6.50
N SER A 305 -22.74 47.87 -5.84
CA SER A 305 -22.30 48.99 -5.00
C SER A 305 -21.92 48.60 -3.57
N GLU A 306 -22.39 47.46 -3.08
CA GLU A 306 -22.15 47.01 -1.70
C GLU A 306 -21.39 45.67 -1.66
N PRO A 307 -20.37 45.55 -0.79
CA PRO A 307 -19.70 44.27 -0.57
C PRO A 307 -20.63 43.28 0.14
N ALA A 308 -20.34 42.00 -0.01
CA ALA A 308 -20.94 40.99 0.86
C ALA A 308 -20.09 40.82 2.12
N THR A 309 -20.72 40.50 3.24
CA THR A 309 -20.05 40.28 4.53
C THR A 309 -20.64 39.07 5.23
N GLN A 310 -19.93 38.53 6.22
CA GLN A 310 -20.34 37.34 6.97
C GLN A 310 -20.40 36.08 6.09
N GLY A 311 -20.71 34.94 6.73
CA GLY A 311 -20.84 33.66 6.05
C GLY A 311 -19.55 32.86 6.00
N TYR A 312 -19.60 31.75 5.26
CA TYR A 312 -18.53 30.77 5.17
C TYR A 312 -18.29 30.39 3.72
N ILE A 313 -17.02 30.14 3.40
CA ILE A 313 -16.64 29.34 2.24
C ILE A 313 -16.36 27.91 2.65
N THR A 314 -16.70 26.99 1.76
CA THR A 314 -16.41 25.57 1.88
C THR A 314 -15.84 25.09 0.56
N GLN A 315 -14.64 24.52 0.57
CA GLN A 315 -14.05 23.88 -0.59
C GLN A 315 -14.94 22.72 -1.07
N VAL A 316 -15.06 22.57 -2.39
CA VAL A 316 -15.68 21.40 -3.02
C VAL A 316 -14.60 20.64 -3.76
N LYS A 317 -14.23 19.48 -3.23
CA LYS A 317 -13.25 18.57 -3.85
C LYS A 317 -13.80 18.14 -5.22
N GLN A 318 -13.08 18.50 -6.28
CA GLN A 318 -13.44 18.13 -7.64
C GLN A 318 -12.90 16.73 -7.95
N PRO A 319 -13.73 15.81 -8.48
CA PRO A 319 -13.23 14.55 -9.00
C PRO A 319 -12.24 14.79 -10.14
N VAL A 320 -11.22 13.96 -10.23
CA VAL A 320 -10.23 14.01 -11.32
C VAL A 320 -10.07 12.66 -11.96
N THR A 321 -10.13 12.64 -13.29
CA THR A 321 -9.85 11.45 -14.08
C THR A 321 -8.35 11.30 -14.27
N MET A 322 -7.80 10.18 -13.83
CA MET A 322 -6.44 9.75 -14.07
C MET A 322 -6.42 8.71 -15.19
N SER A 323 -5.41 8.78 -16.05
CA SER A 323 -5.19 7.83 -17.14
C SER A 323 -3.91 7.06 -16.92
N PHE A 324 -3.98 5.73 -16.95
CA PHE A 324 -2.86 4.81 -16.76
C PHE A 324 -2.45 4.18 -18.08
N ARG A 325 -1.15 3.90 -18.22
CA ARG A 325 -0.59 3.09 -19.31
C ARG A 325 -0.53 1.62 -18.87
N THR A 326 -0.52 0.72 -19.84
CA THR A 326 -0.43 -0.72 -19.58
C THR A 326 0.94 -1.09 -19.01
N TYR A 327 1.03 -2.26 -18.38
CA TYR A 327 2.29 -2.84 -17.89
C TYR A 327 3.30 -2.97 -19.03
N LYS A 328 2.85 -3.43 -20.20
CA LYS A 328 3.68 -3.59 -21.39
C LYS A 328 4.34 -2.28 -21.82
N GLU A 329 3.54 -1.22 -21.96
CA GLU A 329 4.05 0.11 -22.33
C GLU A 329 5.02 0.65 -21.28
N CYS A 330 4.69 0.51 -19.99
CA CYS A 330 5.53 1.00 -18.89
C CYS A 330 6.81 0.20 -18.70
N LEU A 331 6.85 -1.07 -19.11
CA LEU A 331 8.04 -1.90 -18.98
C LEU A 331 9.14 -1.41 -19.94
N GLU A 332 8.75 -1.00 -21.14
CA GLU A 332 9.64 -0.39 -22.14
C GLU A 332 9.99 1.06 -21.79
N ASP A 333 8.98 1.88 -21.48
CA ASP A 333 9.14 3.27 -21.06
C ASP A 333 8.34 3.53 -19.77
N PRO A 334 8.99 3.54 -18.59
CA PRO A 334 8.28 3.73 -17.32
C PRO A 334 7.70 5.14 -17.18
N GLY A 335 8.15 6.11 -17.99
CA GLY A 335 7.78 7.51 -17.86
C GLY A 335 8.28 8.12 -16.55
N GLU A 336 7.48 8.99 -15.94
CA GLU A 336 7.81 9.59 -14.66
C GLU A 336 7.65 8.58 -13.51
N LEU A 337 8.77 8.25 -12.86
CA LEU A 337 8.79 7.36 -11.70
C LEU A 337 8.53 8.15 -10.42
N MET A 338 7.69 7.60 -9.55
CA MET A 338 7.46 8.18 -8.22
C MET A 338 8.70 7.98 -7.34
N MET A 339 9.16 9.07 -6.70
CA MET A 339 10.29 9.01 -5.77
C MET A 339 9.84 8.54 -4.39
N SER A 340 10.43 7.45 -3.92
CA SER A 340 10.28 6.97 -2.54
C SER A 340 11.26 7.66 -1.57
N ASP A 341 12.43 8.05 -2.07
CA ASP A 341 13.47 8.77 -1.33
C ASP A 341 14.18 9.78 -2.23
N PHE A 342 14.05 11.08 -1.91
CA PHE A 342 14.68 12.15 -2.68
C PHE A 342 16.22 12.17 -2.55
N ALA A 343 16.80 11.49 -1.57
CA ALA A 343 18.25 11.30 -1.47
C ALA A 343 18.79 10.27 -2.48
N LYS A 344 17.90 9.46 -3.08
CA LYS A 344 18.21 8.38 -4.03
C LYS A 344 17.53 8.64 -5.39
N PHE A 345 17.65 9.85 -5.93
CA PHE A 345 16.92 10.28 -7.14
C PHE A 345 17.21 9.43 -8.40
N ASP A 346 18.36 8.78 -8.47
CA ASP A 346 18.81 7.90 -9.57
C ASP A 346 18.34 6.44 -9.40
N ARG A 347 17.89 6.09 -8.20
CA ARG A 347 17.60 4.71 -7.81
C ARG A 347 16.39 4.11 -8.54
N PRO A 348 15.27 4.81 -8.75
CA PRO A 348 14.10 4.20 -9.40
C PRO A 348 14.39 3.70 -10.82
N GLN A 349 15.13 4.46 -11.63
CA GLN A 349 15.54 4.04 -12.97
C GLN A 349 16.47 2.83 -12.92
N LEU A 350 17.44 2.83 -11.98
CA LEU A 350 18.33 1.69 -11.77
C LEU A 350 17.58 0.43 -11.34
N LEU A 351 16.60 0.56 -10.44
CA LEU A 351 15.79 -0.59 -9.99
C LEU A 351 14.87 -1.09 -11.10
N HIS A 352 14.29 -0.21 -11.92
CA HIS A 352 13.55 -0.60 -13.13
C HIS A 352 14.41 -1.47 -14.05
N LEU A 353 15.64 -1.02 -14.35
CA LEU A 353 16.62 -1.79 -15.12
C LEU A 353 16.96 -3.13 -14.45
N ALA A 354 17.21 -3.13 -13.15
CA ALA A 354 17.57 -4.33 -12.38
C ALA A 354 16.44 -5.38 -12.38
N TYR A 355 15.19 -4.97 -12.19
CA TYR A 355 14.04 -5.87 -12.22
C TYR A 355 13.77 -6.43 -13.63
N ARG A 356 13.96 -5.63 -14.69
CA ARG A 356 13.91 -6.13 -16.08
C ARG A 356 15.00 -7.18 -16.33
N ALA A 357 16.22 -6.94 -15.88
CA ALA A 357 17.32 -7.90 -16.01
C ALA A 357 17.06 -9.18 -15.22
N MET A 358 16.49 -9.06 -14.02
CA MET A 358 16.06 -10.19 -13.20
C MET A 358 14.95 -11.01 -13.85
N ALA A 359 13.95 -10.36 -14.45
CA ALA A 359 12.89 -11.06 -15.19
C ALA A 359 13.46 -11.84 -16.38
N ALA A 360 14.34 -11.22 -17.17
CA ALA A 360 15.01 -11.89 -18.30
C ALA A 360 15.89 -13.06 -17.84
N TYR A 361 16.60 -12.94 -16.71
CA TYR A 361 17.33 -14.06 -16.11
C TYR A 361 16.38 -15.20 -15.73
N ALA A 362 15.26 -14.89 -15.08
CA ALA A 362 14.26 -15.90 -14.69
C ALA A 362 13.73 -16.65 -15.91
N GLU A 363 13.31 -15.95 -16.96
CA GLU A 363 12.77 -16.56 -18.18
C GLU A 363 13.79 -17.50 -18.84
N LYS A 364 15.07 -17.09 -18.90
CA LYS A 364 16.17 -17.93 -19.39
C LYS A 364 16.40 -19.18 -18.53
N ASN A 365 16.06 -19.12 -17.24
CA ASN A 365 16.33 -20.17 -16.25
C ASN A 365 15.04 -20.83 -15.73
N SER A 366 14.02 -20.98 -16.59
CA SER A 366 12.76 -21.67 -16.23
C SER A 366 12.07 -21.08 -15.00
N MET A 367 11.97 -19.75 -14.97
CA MET A 367 11.43 -18.93 -13.89
C MET A 367 12.16 -19.06 -12.54
N GLN A 368 13.40 -19.57 -12.54
CA GLN A 368 14.21 -19.62 -11.33
C GLN A 368 15.06 -18.36 -11.17
N TYR A 369 15.00 -17.78 -9.97
CA TYR A 369 15.88 -16.69 -9.57
C TYR A 369 17.24 -17.20 -9.05
N PRO A 370 18.28 -16.35 -9.07
CA PRO A 370 19.60 -16.68 -8.53
C PRO A 370 19.54 -17.24 -7.11
N ASN A 371 20.41 -18.20 -6.82
CA ASN A 371 20.54 -18.72 -5.46
C ASN A 371 21.29 -17.73 -4.56
N PRO A 372 20.97 -17.67 -3.26
CA PRO A 372 21.71 -16.84 -2.31
C PRO A 372 23.22 -17.15 -2.33
N GLY A 373 24.04 -16.10 -2.46
CA GLY A 373 25.50 -16.24 -2.48
C GLY A 373 26.08 -16.82 -3.79
N ASP A 374 25.28 -16.95 -4.85
CA ASP A 374 25.76 -17.31 -6.18
C ASP A 374 26.24 -16.06 -6.94
N ALA A 375 27.53 -15.75 -6.77
CA ALA A 375 28.16 -14.59 -7.40
C ALA A 375 28.19 -14.68 -8.95
N ALA A 376 28.17 -15.89 -9.52
CA ALA A 376 28.15 -16.08 -10.96
C ALA A 376 26.78 -15.73 -11.54
N ALA A 377 25.70 -16.23 -10.92
CA ALA A 377 24.34 -15.88 -11.31
C ALA A 377 24.06 -14.37 -11.11
N ALA A 378 24.50 -13.79 -10.00
CA ALA A 378 24.40 -12.33 -9.79
C ALA A 378 25.21 -11.52 -10.83
N GLY A 379 26.36 -12.05 -11.26
CA GLY A 379 27.15 -11.50 -12.35
C GLY A 379 26.41 -11.57 -13.70
N GLU A 380 25.74 -12.68 -13.98
CA GLU A 380 24.92 -12.83 -15.19
C GLU A 380 23.76 -11.84 -15.23
N VAL A 381 23.06 -11.61 -14.11
CA VAL A 381 22.00 -10.58 -14.03
C VAL A 381 22.57 -9.19 -14.34
N LEU A 382 23.76 -8.86 -13.81
CA LEU A 382 24.43 -7.61 -14.13
C LEU A 382 24.80 -7.50 -15.62
N ASP A 383 25.27 -8.58 -16.22
CA ASP A 383 25.61 -8.59 -17.65
C ASP A 383 24.37 -8.47 -18.54
N ILE A 384 23.24 -9.06 -18.15
CA ILE A 384 21.93 -8.82 -18.78
C ILE A 384 21.55 -7.35 -18.63
N ALA A 385 21.66 -6.76 -17.43
CA ALA A 385 21.35 -5.35 -17.20
C ALA A 385 22.17 -4.43 -18.11
N LYS A 386 23.49 -4.66 -18.23
CA LYS A 386 24.35 -3.91 -19.16
C LYS A 386 23.91 -4.05 -20.61
N SER A 387 23.38 -5.21 -21.02
CA SER A 387 22.97 -5.44 -22.40
C SER A 387 21.68 -4.72 -22.79
N ILE A 388 20.86 -4.32 -21.80
CA ILE A 388 19.56 -3.65 -22.00
C ILE A 388 19.55 -2.21 -21.45
N ASP A 389 20.71 -1.68 -21.03
CA ASP A 389 20.89 -0.34 -20.47
C ASP A 389 21.00 0.72 -21.58
N GLU A 390 19.88 1.02 -22.24
CA GLU A 390 19.81 1.99 -23.34
C GLU A 390 20.17 3.42 -22.87
N ASP A 391 19.81 3.75 -21.63
CA ASP A 391 20.04 5.06 -21.02
C ASP A 391 21.44 5.23 -20.41
N LYS A 392 22.29 4.19 -20.49
CA LYS A 392 23.67 4.19 -19.97
C LYS A 392 23.74 4.52 -18.47
N LEU A 393 22.74 4.09 -17.70
CA LEU A 393 22.64 4.29 -16.26
C LEU A 393 23.87 3.72 -15.54
N LEU A 394 24.46 2.64 -16.07
CA LEU A 394 25.59 1.95 -15.47
C LEU A 394 26.95 2.59 -15.81
N GLU A 395 27.03 3.56 -16.73
CA GLU A 395 28.30 4.21 -17.11
C GLU A 395 28.78 5.24 -16.06
N ASN A 396 27.86 5.89 -15.33
CA ASN A 396 28.18 7.05 -14.49
C ASN A 396 28.60 6.73 -13.04
N ASP A 397 28.10 5.64 -12.44
CA ASP A 397 28.46 5.17 -11.08
C ASP A 397 28.48 3.63 -11.06
N SER A 398 29.37 3.07 -11.89
CA SER A 398 29.34 1.65 -12.25
C SER A 398 29.49 0.70 -11.06
N GLU A 399 30.25 1.09 -10.03
CA GLU A 399 30.48 0.25 -8.86
C GLU A 399 29.26 0.20 -7.95
N LYS A 400 28.67 1.35 -7.62
CA LYS A 400 27.46 1.42 -6.78
C LYS A 400 26.27 0.78 -7.48
N ALA A 401 26.07 1.05 -8.77
CA ALA A 401 25.01 0.45 -9.55
C ALA A 401 25.17 -1.07 -9.67
N ALA A 402 26.39 -1.55 -9.92
CA ALA A 402 26.69 -2.98 -9.94
C ALA A 402 26.47 -3.65 -8.58
N ARG A 403 26.83 -2.99 -7.47
CA ARG A 403 26.55 -3.49 -6.11
C ARG A 403 25.06 -3.72 -5.95
N ILE A 404 24.23 -2.73 -6.27
CA ILE A 404 22.77 -2.80 -6.09
C ILE A 404 22.17 -3.94 -6.90
N ILE A 405 22.50 -4.05 -8.19
CA ILE A 405 21.98 -5.13 -9.05
C ILE A 405 22.41 -6.50 -8.51
N LYS A 406 23.67 -6.66 -8.09
CA LYS A 406 24.17 -7.93 -7.54
C LYS A 406 23.51 -8.31 -6.23
N HIS A 407 23.28 -7.36 -5.33
CA HIS A 407 22.57 -7.63 -4.07
C HIS A 407 21.09 -7.95 -4.30
N LEU A 408 20.43 -7.24 -5.23
CA LEU A 408 19.06 -7.54 -5.63
C LEU A 408 18.97 -8.96 -6.19
N ALA A 409 19.89 -9.33 -7.08
CA ALA A 409 19.98 -10.68 -7.63
C ALA A 409 20.23 -11.73 -6.54
N SER A 410 21.20 -11.51 -5.65
CA SER A 410 21.54 -12.46 -4.58
C SER A 410 20.40 -12.65 -3.56
N GLY A 411 19.62 -11.60 -3.28
CA GLY A 411 18.48 -11.64 -2.34
C GLY A 411 17.15 -12.00 -2.99
N SER A 412 17.11 -12.26 -4.29
CA SER A 412 15.89 -12.32 -5.09
C SER A 412 14.89 -13.43 -4.70
N ARG A 413 15.37 -14.53 -4.13
CA ARG A 413 14.50 -15.61 -3.59
C ARG A 413 13.95 -15.31 -2.21
N SER A 414 14.54 -14.36 -1.50
CA SER A 414 14.20 -14.07 -0.11
C SER A 414 12.98 -13.19 0.02
N VAL A 415 12.09 -13.60 0.92
CA VAL A 415 10.89 -12.87 1.31
C VAL A 415 11.06 -12.45 2.77
N LEU A 416 11.26 -11.16 3.02
CA LEU A 416 11.55 -10.63 4.35
C LEU A 416 10.28 -10.03 4.97
N SER A 417 9.90 -10.48 6.18
CA SER A 417 8.70 -10.00 6.86
C SER A 417 8.58 -8.46 6.93
N PRO A 418 9.61 -7.67 7.29
CA PRO A 418 9.52 -6.21 7.29
C PRO A 418 9.25 -5.60 5.90
N MET A 419 9.81 -6.18 4.84
CA MET A 419 9.59 -5.73 3.47
C MET A 419 8.18 -6.08 3.00
N CYS A 420 7.68 -7.26 3.36
CA CYS A 420 6.29 -7.65 3.13
C CYS A 420 5.32 -6.75 3.88
N ALA A 421 5.62 -6.37 5.13
CA ALA A 421 4.78 -5.47 5.92
C ALA A 421 4.70 -4.07 5.28
N ASN A 422 5.85 -3.54 4.82
CA ASN A 422 5.91 -2.24 4.15
C ASN A 422 5.15 -2.26 2.81
N LEU A 423 5.57 -3.11 1.87
CA LEU A 423 4.96 -3.16 0.54
C LEU A 423 3.54 -3.69 0.57
N GLY A 424 3.23 -4.67 1.43
CA GLY A 424 1.87 -5.18 1.62
C GLY A 424 0.92 -4.16 2.24
N GLY A 425 1.43 -3.24 3.05
CA GLY A 425 0.69 -2.05 3.52
C GLY A 425 0.38 -1.09 2.37
N ILE A 426 1.38 -0.75 1.56
CA ILE A 426 1.22 0.14 0.39
C ILE A 426 0.26 -0.48 -0.63
N VAL A 427 0.51 -1.72 -1.06
CA VAL A 427 -0.33 -2.45 -2.02
C VAL A 427 -1.73 -2.65 -1.47
N GLY A 428 -1.87 -2.99 -0.19
CA GLY A 428 -3.18 -3.05 0.47
C GLY A 428 -3.94 -1.73 0.35
N GLN A 429 -3.27 -0.59 0.56
CA GLN A 429 -3.86 0.73 0.35
C GLN A 429 -4.19 1.00 -1.12
N GLU A 430 -3.35 0.62 -2.08
CA GLU A 430 -3.64 0.75 -3.52
C GLU A 430 -4.86 -0.07 -3.94
N VAL A 431 -5.08 -1.25 -3.36
CA VAL A 431 -6.32 -2.01 -3.53
C VAL A 431 -7.52 -1.19 -3.04
N LEU A 432 -7.44 -0.55 -1.88
CA LEU A 432 -8.54 0.28 -1.37
C LEU A 432 -8.79 1.49 -2.27
N LYS A 433 -7.74 2.10 -2.82
CA LYS A 433 -7.86 3.21 -3.79
C LYS A 433 -8.61 2.74 -5.03
N ALA A 434 -8.19 1.62 -5.62
CA ALA A 434 -8.87 0.99 -6.77
C ALA A 434 -10.35 0.71 -6.50
N CYS A 435 -10.68 0.18 -5.32
CA CYS A 435 -12.05 -0.17 -4.94
C CYS A 435 -12.94 1.03 -4.60
N SER A 436 -12.36 2.17 -4.20
CA SER A 436 -13.14 3.30 -3.67
C SER A 436 -13.12 4.54 -4.55
N GLY A 437 -12.08 4.73 -5.37
CA GLY A 437 -11.79 6.01 -6.04
C GLY A 437 -11.32 7.10 -5.07
N LYS A 438 -10.95 6.75 -3.83
CA LYS A 438 -10.42 7.70 -2.84
C LYS A 438 -8.89 7.60 -2.74
N PHE A 439 -8.27 8.76 -2.58
CA PHE A 439 -6.83 9.05 -2.64
C PHE A 439 -6.22 8.86 -4.03
N SER A 440 -5.14 9.59 -4.29
CA SER A 440 -4.35 9.45 -5.52
C SER A 440 -3.59 8.12 -5.54
N PRO A 441 -3.80 7.25 -6.55
CA PRO A 441 -3.05 6.02 -6.71
C PRO A 441 -1.60 6.25 -7.13
N ILE A 442 -0.75 5.25 -6.88
CA ILE A 442 0.54 5.12 -7.59
C ILE A 442 0.23 4.98 -9.08
N LYS A 443 0.94 5.74 -9.93
CA LYS A 443 0.74 5.73 -11.38
C LYS A 443 1.94 5.09 -12.06
N GLY A 444 1.78 3.86 -12.56
CA GLY A 444 2.88 3.09 -13.14
C GLY A 444 3.76 2.47 -12.05
N PHE A 445 5.08 2.60 -12.18
CA PHE A 445 6.03 1.97 -11.26
C PHE A 445 6.37 2.83 -10.03
N PHE A 446 6.52 2.15 -8.90
CA PHE A 446 7.07 2.64 -7.66
C PHE A 446 8.12 1.64 -7.15
N PHE A 447 9.29 2.13 -6.78
CA PHE A 447 10.39 1.30 -6.27
C PHE A 447 10.79 1.73 -4.87
N PHE A 448 11.17 0.77 -4.06
CA PHE A 448 11.65 0.98 -2.70
C PHE A 448 12.87 0.09 -2.44
N ASP A 449 13.85 0.61 -1.70
CA ASP A 449 14.93 -0.19 -1.16
C ASP A 449 15.33 0.29 0.24
N ALA A 450 15.88 -0.64 1.00
CA ALA A 450 16.60 -0.37 2.24
C ALA A 450 18.03 -0.91 2.10
N ASP A 451 18.76 -0.49 1.05
CA ASP A 451 20.11 -0.99 0.75
C ASP A 451 21.13 -0.74 1.87
N GLU A 452 20.86 0.25 2.73
CA GLU A 452 21.64 0.56 3.94
C GLU A 452 21.67 -0.61 4.95
N CYS A 453 20.70 -1.53 4.87
CA CYS A 453 20.66 -2.73 5.70
C CYS A 453 21.61 -3.84 5.21
N LEU A 454 22.18 -3.71 4.02
CA LEU A 454 23.06 -4.71 3.43
C LEU A 454 24.53 -4.42 3.74
N PRO A 455 25.38 -5.45 3.82
CA PRO A 455 26.82 -5.26 3.84
C PRO A 455 27.32 -4.58 2.55
N ASP A 456 28.53 -4.00 2.61
CA ASP A 456 29.14 -3.35 1.45
C ASP A 456 29.41 -4.35 0.31
N GLU A 457 29.81 -5.58 0.66
CA GLU A 457 30.07 -6.68 -0.27
C GLU A 457 29.10 -7.84 -0.05
N LEU A 458 28.92 -8.67 -1.08
CA LEU A 458 28.16 -9.92 -0.96
C LEU A 458 28.78 -10.85 0.07
N LEU A 459 27.94 -11.41 0.93
CA LEU A 459 28.36 -12.38 1.93
C LEU A 459 28.84 -13.69 1.27
N PRO A 460 29.81 -14.40 1.87
CA PRO A 460 30.26 -15.70 1.37
C PRO A 460 29.11 -16.73 1.32
N SER A 461 29.11 -17.62 0.33
CA SER A 461 28.02 -18.60 0.15
C SER A 461 27.76 -19.48 1.38
N ALA A 462 28.78 -19.77 2.20
CA ALA A 462 28.62 -20.53 3.45
C ALA A 462 27.78 -19.78 4.50
N GLU A 463 27.88 -18.46 4.51
CA GLU A 463 27.20 -17.56 5.46
C GLU A 463 25.71 -17.41 5.13
N VAL A 464 25.38 -17.40 3.84
CA VAL A 464 23.99 -17.28 3.32
C VAL A 464 23.36 -18.62 2.92
N ALA A 465 24.08 -19.73 3.12
CA ALA A 465 23.57 -21.07 2.78
C ALA A 465 22.34 -21.42 3.62
N VAL A 466 21.21 -21.63 2.92
CA VAL A 466 19.93 -22.03 3.50
C VAL A 466 19.87 -23.52 3.79
N SER A 467 19.10 -23.89 4.82
CA SER A 467 18.91 -25.28 5.23
C SER A 467 17.78 -26.01 4.48
N GLY A 468 16.87 -25.24 3.87
CA GLY A 468 15.61 -25.73 3.29
C GLY A 468 14.56 -26.10 4.34
N LYS A 469 14.81 -25.82 5.63
CA LYS A 469 13.99 -26.28 6.77
C LYS A 469 13.80 -25.23 7.85
N SER A 470 14.69 -24.25 7.95
CA SER A 470 14.62 -23.20 8.95
C SER A 470 13.66 -22.13 8.49
N ARG A 471 12.81 -21.65 9.41
CA ARG A 471 11.93 -20.52 9.14
C ARG A 471 12.67 -19.21 8.84
N TYR A 472 13.94 -19.13 9.23
CA TYR A 472 14.78 -17.97 9.02
C TYR A 472 15.61 -18.04 7.73
N ASP A 473 15.41 -19.05 6.87
CA ASP A 473 16.19 -19.24 5.64
C ASP A 473 16.13 -17.99 4.74
N SER A 474 14.98 -17.31 4.61
CA SER A 474 14.85 -16.05 3.86
C SER A 474 15.75 -14.93 4.40
N GLN A 475 15.83 -14.77 5.72
CA GLN A 475 16.68 -13.74 6.35
C GLN A 475 18.16 -14.09 6.25
N ILE A 476 18.51 -15.36 6.49
CA ILE A 476 19.87 -15.88 6.38
C ILE A 476 20.39 -15.67 4.95
N ALA A 477 19.57 -15.91 3.94
CA ALA A 477 19.92 -15.71 2.54
C ALA A 477 20.29 -14.25 2.18
N VAL A 478 19.89 -13.27 2.98
CA VAL A 478 20.21 -11.84 2.76
C VAL A 478 21.29 -11.35 3.71
N PHE A 479 21.17 -11.66 5.01
CA PHE A 479 21.95 -11.05 6.08
C PHE A 479 22.96 -12.00 6.73
N GLY A 480 22.91 -13.29 6.40
CA GLY A 480 23.80 -14.30 6.97
C GLY A 480 23.33 -14.89 8.30
N LYS A 481 23.96 -16.00 8.66
CA LYS A 481 23.73 -16.74 9.92
C LYS A 481 24.18 -15.94 11.15
N GLU A 482 25.25 -15.17 11.05
CA GLU A 482 25.78 -14.35 12.15
C GLU A 482 24.77 -13.27 12.55
N MET A 483 24.20 -12.56 11.57
CA MET A 483 23.17 -11.56 11.83
C MET A 483 21.92 -12.22 12.43
N GLN A 484 21.49 -13.34 11.86
CA GLN A 484 20.34 -14.09 12.40
C GLN A 484 20.58 -14.51 13.85
N ALA A 485 21.78 -14.99 14.21
CA ALA A 485 22.13 -15.35 15.57
C ALA A 485 22.05 -14.15 16.53
N LYS A 486 22.44 -12.95 16.08
CA LYS A 486 22.29 -11.72 16.87
C LYS A 486 20.82 -11.40 17.11
N LEU A 487 19.96 -11.47 16.09
CA LEU A 487 18.51 -11.25 16.25
C LEU A 487 17.88 -12.22 17.26
N LEU A 488 18.25 -13.50 17.18
CA LEU A 488 17.76 -14.53 18.10
C LEU A 488 18.03 -14.15 19.55
N ASP A 489 19.23 -13.66 19.87
CA ASP A 489 19.63 -13.36 21.24
C ASP A 489 19.25 -11.97 21.76
N LEU A 490 18.52 -11.15 20.98
CA LEU A 490 18.07 -9.82 21.43
C LEU A 490 17.07 -9.90 22.58
N ASN A 491 17.26 -9.05 23.59
CA ASN A 491 16.34 -8.81 24.69
C ASN A 491 15.71 -7.41 24.58
N TYR A 492 14.44 -7.30 24.22
CA TYR A 492 13.82 -5.99 23.93
C TYR A 492 12.53 -5.76 24.71
N PHE A 493 12.25 -4.48 24.98
CA PHE A 493 11.00 -4.03 25.58
C PHE A 493 10.10 -3.30 24.58
N ILE A 494 8.90 -3.83 24.34
CA ILE A 494 7.85 -3.20 23.53
C ILE A 494 6.86 -2.49 24.45
N VAL A 495 6.66 -1.19 24.23
CA VAL A 495 5.69 -0.39 24.99
C VAL A 495 4.47 -0.09 24.12
N GLY A 496 3.39 -0.83 24.37
CA GLY A 496 2.14 -0.78 23.62
C GLY A 496 1.89 -2.05 22.80
N ALA A 497 0.67 -2.57 22.88
CA ALA A 497 0.17 -3.74 22.15
C ALA A 497 -1.03 -3.35 21.27
N GLY A 498 -1.07 -2.10 20.81
CA GLY A 498 -2.05 -1.56 19.87
C GLY A 498 -1.76 -1.95 18.42
N ALA A 499 -2.16 -1.09 17.46
CA ALA A 499 -2.00 -1.38 16.02
C ALA A 499 -0.53 -1.63 15.63
N ILE A 500 0.35 -0.70 16.00
CA ILE A 500 1.80 -0.81 15.77
C ILE A 500 2.38 -2.00 16.53
N GLY A 501 1.97 -2.21 17.79
CA GLY A 501 2.47 -3.30 18.63
C GLY A 501 2.16 -4.69 18.05
N CYS A 502 0.96 -4.88 17.51
CA CYS A 502 0.58 -6.10 16.81
C CYS A 502 1.44 -6.38 15.58
N GLU A 503 1.64 -5.37 14.73
CA GLU A 503 2.48 -5.50 13.53
C GLU A 503 3.95 -5.74 13.88
N MET A 504 4.46 -5.05 14.91
CA MET A 504 5.83 -5.21 15.38
C MET A 504 6.06 -6.61 15.96
N LEU A 505 5.15 -7.11 16.80
CA LEU A 505 5.24 -8.46 17.33
C LEU A 505 5.19 -9.53 16.24
N LYS A 506 4.33 -9.37 15.23
CA LYS A 506 4.32 -10.27 14.06
C LYS A 506 5.67 -10.24 13.35
N ASN A 507 6.20 -9.05 13.04
CA ASN A 507 7.52 -8.93 12.41
C ASN A 507 8.60 -9.62 13.23
N TRP A 508 8.65 -9.37 14.54
CA TRP A 508 9.68 -9.92 15.44
C TRP A 508 9.55 -11.43 15.63
N ALA A 509 8.33 -11.96 15.76
CA ALA A 509 8.08 -13.39 15.77
C ALA A 509 8.59 -14.04 14.48
N LEU A 510 8.29 -13.44 13.33
CA LEU A 510 8.72 -13.96 12.04
C LEU A 510 10.23 -13.85 11.83
N MET A 511 10.84 -12.77 12.31
CA MET A 511 12.28 -12.50 12.24
C MET A 511 13.11 -13.31 13.25
N GLY A 512 12.46 -13.92 14.24
CA GLY A 512 13.12 -14.65 15.33
C GLY A 512 13.70 -13.76 16.43
N VAL A 513 13.27 -12.51 16.55
CA VAL A 513 13.80 -11.60 17.58
C VAL A 513 13.44 -12.14 18.97
N GLY A 514 14.46 -12.37 19.80
CA GLY A 514 14.27 -12.89 21.16
C GLY A 514 13.96 -14.39 21.23
N CYS A 515 14.16 -15.16 20.15
CA CYS A 515 13.94 -16.61 20.13
C CYS A 515 15.15 -17.45 20.56
N GLY A 516 16.33 -16.84 20.71
CA GLY A 516 17.61 -17.45 21.08
C GLY A 516 17.70 -17.78 22.55
N GLU A 517 18.84 -18.31 22.99
CA GLU A 517 19.03 -18.73 24.39
C GLU A 517 18.95 -17.54 25.34
N LYS A 518 19.55 -16.41 24.95
CA LYS A 518 19.60 -15.17 25.73
C LYS A 518 18.48 -14.18 25.38
N GLY A 519 17.81 -14.43 24.27
CA GLY A 519 16.76 -13.56 23.75
C GLY A 519 15.50 -13.57 24.62
N HIS A 520 14.82 -12.43 24.68
CA HIS A 520 13.56 -12.28 25.39
C HIS A 520 12.79 -11.03 24.93
N ILE A 521 11.48 -11.12 24.78
CA ILE A 521 10.63 -9.96 24.52
C ILE A 521 9.81 -9.63 25.77
N HIS A 522 9.88 -8.40 26.23
CA HIS A 522 8.95 -7.86 27.21
C HIS A 522 7.93 -7.01 26.47
N ILE A 523 6.62 -7.20 26.71
CA ILE A 523 5.59 -6.32 26.13
C ILE A 523 4.63 -5.84 27.21
N THR A 524 4.31 -4.55 27.23
CA THR A 524 3.31 -4.02 28.16
C THR A 524 2.24 -3.21 27.46
N ASP A 525 1.01 -3.38 27.93
CA ASP A 525 -0.15 -2.57 27.56
C ASP A 525 -1.22 -2.76 28.64
N MET A 526 -1.74 -1.67 29.18
CA MET A 526 -2.77 -1.68 30.22
C MET A 526 -4.18 -1.86 29.67
N ASP A 527 -4.36 -1.66 28.36
CA ASP A 527 -5.67 -1.68 27.73
C ASP A 527 -6.19 -3.10 27.50
N ARG A 528 -7.52 -3.17 27.47
CA ARG A 528 -8.26 -4.33 27.01
C ARG A 528 -8.66 -4.16 25.55
N ILE A 529 -8.94 -5.28 24.89
CA ILE A 529 -9.34 -5.33 23.49
C ILE A 529 -10.80 -4.85 23.34
N GLU A 530 -11.01 -3.90 22.45
CA GLU A 530 -12.35 -3.44 22.05
C GLU A 530 -12.70 -3.85 20.62
N LYS A 531 -14.00 -3.92 20.29
CA LYS A 531 -14.46 -4.26 18.93
C LYS A 531 -13.85 -3.37 17.84
N SER A 532 -13.73 -2.07 18.10
CA SER A 532 -13.15 -1.10 17.16
C SER A 532 -11.67 -1.33 16.88
N ASN A 533 -10.98 -2.13 17.71
CA ASN A 533 -9.56 -2.43 17.56
C ASN A 533 -9.32 -3.47 16.46
N LEU A 534 -10.26 -4.39 16.28
CA LEU A 534 -10.12 -5.56 15.40
C LEU A 534 -9.90 -5.19 13.93
N SER A 535 -10.31 -3.99 13.48
CA SER A 535 -10.07 -3.49 12.12
C SER A 535 -8.61 -3.17 11.81
N ARG A 536 -7.72 -3.13 12.81
CA ARG A 536 -6.28 -2.80 12.63
C ARG A 536 -5.32 -3.48 13.61
N GLN A 537 -5.84 -4.31 14.52
CA GLN A 537 -5.06 -5.04 15.52
C GLN A 537 -5.28 -6.54 15.27
N PHE A 538 -4.71 -7.03 14.18
CA PHE A 538 -5.06 -8.31 13.58
C PHE A 538 -4.66 -9.54 14.39
N LEU A 539 -3.84 -9.38 15.44
CA LEU A 539 -3.54 -10.46 16.39
C LEU A 539 -4.75 -10.84 17.26
N PHE A 540 -5.79 -9.99 17.28
CA PHE A 540 -6.99 -10.20 18.09
C PHE A 540 -8.14 -10.73 17.25
N ARG A 541 -9.04 -11.46 17.91
CA ARG A 541 -10.29 -11.98 17.34
C ARG A 541 -11.49 -11.45 18.12
N ASN A 542 -12.69 -11.65 17.57
CA ASN A 542 -13.93 -11.32 18.27
C ASN A 542 -14.06 -12.05 19.63
N SER A 543 -13.46 -13.24 19.76
CA SER A 543 -13.42 -14.00 21.01
C SER A 543 -12.61 -13.34 22.12
N ASP A 544 -11.70 -12.41 21.76
CA ASP A 544 -10.72 -11.86 22.69
C ASP A 544 -11.16 -10.50 23.24
N ILE A 545 -12.36 -10.02 22.88
CA ILE A 545 -12.89 -8.75 23.36
C ILE A 545 -12.97 -8.78 24.89
N ASN A 546 -12.47 -7.70 25.51
CA ASN A 546 -12.23 -7.53 26.94
C ASN A 546 -11.00 -8.23 27.50
N GLU A 547 -10.28 -9.07 26.76
CA GLU A 547 -8.97 -9.59 27.22
C GLU A 547 -7.89 -8.50 27.12
N PHE A 548 -6.79 -8.68 27.86
CA PHE A 548 -5.67 -7.73 27.84
C PHE A 548 -4.89 -7.82 26.53
N LYS A 549 -4.65 -6.66 25.90
CA LYS A 549 -3.95 -6.59 24.60
C LYS A 549 -2.58 -7.26 24.66
N SER A 550 -1.78 -6.95 25.67
CA SER A 550 -0.41 -7.48 25.80
C SER A 550 -0.38 -9.00 25.93
N THR A 551 -1.27 -9.57 26.76
CA THR A 551 -1.36 -11.01 26.98
C THR A 551 -1.81 -11.75 25.72
N THR A 552 -2.89 -11.28 25.08
CA THR A 552 -3.40 -11.89 23.84
C THR A 552 -2.41 -11.76 22.69
N ALA A 553 -1.76 -10.60 22.54
CA ALA A 553 -0.77 -10.36 21.49
C ALA A 553 0.45 -11.29 21.66
N ALA A 554 0.91 -11.47 22.89
CA ALA A 554 2.00 -12.40 23.19
C ALA A 554 1.64 -13.85 22.82
N GLN A 555 0.42 -14.30 23.14
CA GLN A 555 -0.05 -15.64 22.76
C GLN A 555 -0.13 -15.82 21.25
N ALA A 556 -0.64 -14.82 20.52
CA ALA A 556 -0.71 -14.85 19.06
C ALA A 556 0.69 -14.90 18.43
N ALA A 557 1.65 -14.11 18.95
CA ALA A 557 3.03 -14.12 18.47
C ALA A 557 3.73 -15.47 18.73
N GLN A 558 3.49 -16.09 19.89
CA GLN A 558 3.97 -17.45 20.20
C GLN A 558 3.33 -18.52 19.33
N TRP A 559 2.08 -18.33 18.91
CA TRP A 559 1.45 -19.24 17.94
C TRP A 559 2.13 -19.14 16.57
N MET A 560 2.47 -17.92 16.12
CA MET A 560 3.20 -17.71 14.85
C MET A 560 4.63 -18.28 14.89
N ASN A 561 5.32 -18.12 16.02
CA ASN A 561 6.63 -18.70 16.25
C ASN A 561 6.73 -19.27 17.67
N PRO A 562 6.61 -20.59 17.84
CA PRO A 562 6.69 -21.26 19.14
C PRO A 562 8.02 -21.07 19.88
N SER A 563 9.07 -20.62 19.19
CA SER A 563 10.37 -20.33 19.80
C SER A 563 10.41 -18.95 20.47
N MET A 564 9.43 -18.08 20.25
CA MET A 564 9.41 -16.74 20.81
C MET A 564 9.26 -16.76 22.34
N LYS A 565 10.26 -16.20 23.02
CA LYS A 565 10.25 -16.00 24.47
C LYS A 565 9.68 -14.62 24.75
N ILE A 566 8.53 -14.57 25.40
CA ILE A 566 7.83 -13.31 25.65
C ILE A 566 7.18 -13.27 27.03
N THR A 567 7.26 -12.12 27.70
CA THR A 567 6.56 -11.83 28.96
C THR A 567 5.63 -10.64 28.77
N PRO A 568 4.31 -10.85 28.83
CA PRO A 568 3.34 -9.76 28.79
C PRO A 568 3.14 -9.14 30.18
N TYR A 569 3.00 -7.82 30.21
CA TYR A 569 2.67 -7.01 31.39
C TYR A 569 1.41 -6.18 31.09
N GLN A 570 0.65 -5.84 32.13
CA GLN A 570 -0.62 -5.10 32.04
C GLN A 570 -0.49 -3.68 32.59
N GLU A 571 0.74 -3.21 32.69
CA GLU A 571 1.10 -2.02 33.46
C GLU A 571 1.28 -0.82 32.53
N LYS A 572 0.70 0.31 32.93
CA LYS A 572 0.94 1.58 32.23
C LYS A 572 2.36 2.04 32.53
N VAL A 573 3.18 2.20 31.50
CA VAL A 573 4.54 2.75 31.67
C VAL A 573 4.46 4.19 32.16
N GLY A 574 5.17 4.49 33.24
CA GLY A 574 5.22 5.80 33.87
C GLY A 574 5.87 5.73 35.26
N GLY A 575 5.99 6.88 35.93
CA GLY A 575 6.69 6.95 37.23
C GLY A 575 6.13 6.01 38.31
N ASN A 576 4.83 5.67 38.24
CA ASN A 576 4.19 4.78 39.22
C ASN A 576 4.56 3.30 39.05
N THR A 577 5.12 2.90 37.90
CA THR A 577 5.45 1.51 37.57
C THR A 577 6.96 1.24 37.54
N GLU A 578 7.78 2.19 38.01
CA GLU A 578 9.25 2.03 38.11
C GLU A 578 9.70 0.95 39.10
N HIS A 579 8.83 0.53 40.02
CA HIS A 579 9.09 -0.63 40.87
C HIS A 579 9.06 -1.97 40.09
N ILE A 580 8.48 -1.96 38.88
CA ILE A 580 8.46 -3.09 37.93
C ILE A 580 9.49 -2.84 36.83
N PHE A 581 9.43 -1.65 36.21
CA PHE A 581 10.32 -1.21 35.15
C PHE A 581 11.41 -0.28 35.71
N GLY A 582 12.19 -0.80 36.65
CA GLY A 582 13.28 -0.09 37.33
C GLY A 582 14.66 -0.44 36.77
N ASP A 583 15.71 -0.13 37.55
CA ASP A 583 17.11 -0.37 37.19
C ASP A 583 17.36 -1.84 36.79
N ASP A 584 16.91 -2.78 37.62
CA ASP A 584 17.06 -4.23 37.38
C ASP A 584 16.42 -4.73 36.08
N PHE A 585 15.43 -4.00 35.54
CA PHE A 585 14.76 -4.32 34.28
C PHE A 585 15.53 -3.71 33.11
N TYR A 586 15.76 -2.39 33.15
CA TYR A 586 16.40 -1.66 32.05
C TYR A 586 17.87 -2.05 31.85
N ASP A 587 18.59 -2.43 32.91
CA ASP A 587 20.01 -2.85 32.81
C ASP A 587 20.19 -4.21 32.09
N LYS A 588 19.10 -4.95 31.83
CA LYS A 588 19.14 -6.29 31.22
C LYS A 588 18.66 -6.34 29.78
N ILE A 589 18.05 -5.27 29.26
CA ILE A 589 17.51 -5.21 27.90
C ILE A 589 18.50 -4.51 26.96
N ASP A 590 18.43 -4.85 25.69
CA ASP A 590 19.26 -4.30 24.61
C ASP A 590 18.65 -3.05 23.96
N GLY A 591 17.34 -2.82 24.14
CA GLY A 591 16.65 -1.68 23.55
C GLY A 591 15.15 -1.65 23.81
N VAL A 592 14.52 -0.55 23.37
CA VAL A 592 13.08 -0.31 23.53
C VAL A 592 12.43 -0.03 22.17
N CYS A 593 11.24 -0.54 21.94
CA CYS A 593 10.39 -0.20 20.82
C CYS A 593 9.07 0.38 21.33
N THR A 594 8.71 1.57 20.86
CA THR A 594 7.43 2.20 21.24
C THR A 594 6.36 1.88 20.20
N ALA A 595 5.14 1.70 20.70
CA ALA A 595 3.92 1.48 19.93
C ALA A 595 2.77 2.27 20.58
N LEU A 596 3.06 3.54 20.87
CA LEU A 596 2.26 4.42 21.73
C LEU A 596 1.29 5.29 20.91
N ASP A 597 0.29 5.85 21.57
CA ASP A 597 -0.74 6.72 20.95
C ASP A 597 -0.76 8.15 21.52
N ASN A 598 0.09 8.45 22.49
CA ASN A 598 0.17 9.76 23.13
C ASN A 598 1.63 10.22 23.31
N VAL A 599 1.85 11.53 23.27
CA VAL A 599 3.18 12.14 23.33
C VAL A 599 3.78 12.05 24.74
N GLU A 600 2.96 12.10 25.79
CA GLU A 600 3.41 12.03 27.18
C GLU A 600 4.16 10.72 27.47
N ALA A 601 3.58 9.58 27.08
CA ALA A 601 4.22 8.28 27.26
C ALA A 601 5.50 8.16 26.42
N ARG A 602 5.53 8.72 25.20
CA ARG A 602 6.73 8.73 24.35
C ARG A 602 7.87 9.48 25.03
N LEU A 603 7.61 10.69 25.52
CA LEU A 603 8.59 11.50 26.23
C LEU A 603 9.09 10.81 27.51
N TYR A 604 8.21 10.12 28.23
CA TYR A 604 8.62 9.36 29.40
C TYR A 604 9.58 8.21 29.03
N VAL A 605 9.22 7.39 28.03
CA VAL A 605 10.07 6.27 27.59
C VAL A 605 11.40 6.76 27.02
N ASP A 606 11.38 7.85 26.25
CA ASP A 606 12.57 8.52 25.73
C ASP A 606 13.54 8.94 26.85
N GLN A 607 13.02 9.55 27.93
CA GLN A 607 13.83 9.91 29.10
C GLN A 607 14.46 8.69 29.78
N ARG A 608 13.74 7.57 29.88
CA ARG A 608 14.30 6.32 30.41
C ARG A 608 15.39 5.77 29.50
N CYS A 609 15.15 5.72 28.18
CA CYS A 609 16.15 5.26 27.21
C CYS A 609 17.41 6.12 27.24
N LEU A 610 17.26 7.44 27.36
CA LEU A 610 18.38 8.37 27.51
C LEU A 610 19.18 8.10 28.81
N PHE A 611 18.48 7.87 29.93
CA PHE A 611 19.10 7.61 31.23
C PHE A 611 19.91 6.30 31.24
N TYR A 612 19.33 5.21 30.74
CA TYR A 612 19.96 3.88 30.68
C TYR A 612 20.84 3.67 29.43
N ARG A 613 20.89 4.66 28.53
CA ARG A 613 21.66 4.61 27.28
C ARG A 613 21.26 3.45 26.38
N LEU A 614 19.94 3.27 26.21
CA LEU A 614 19.36 2.24 25.36
C LEU A 614 18.92 2.84 24.02
N PRO A 615 19.07 2.09 22.91
CA PRO A 615 18.45 2.46 21.66
C PRO A 615 16.93 2.40 21.77
N MET A 616 16.26 3.32 21.07
CA MET A 616 14.81 3.39 20.99
C MET A 616 14.34 3.42 19.53
N LEU A 617 13.40 2.54 19.20
CA LEU A 617 12.67 2.53 17.93
C LEU A 617 11.30 3.18 18.15
N GLU A 618 11.06 4.33 17.52
CA GLU A 618 9.84 5.13 17.66
C GLU A 618 9.05 5.20 16.35
N SER A 619 7.73 5.18 16.46
CA SER A 619 6.84 5.33 15.31
C SER A 619 5.45 5.87 15.68
N GLY A 620 4.82 6.54 14.72
CA GLY A 620 3.48 7.12 14.85
C GLY A 620 2.67 7.01 13.57
N THR A 621 1.34 6.99 13.70
CA THR A 621 0.41 7.01 12.56
C THR A 621 -0.76 7.96 12.81
N LEU A 622 -1.26 8.57 11.73
CA LEU A 622 -2.46 9.39 11.72
C LEU A 622 -3.17 9.21 10.36
N GLY A 623 -4.20 8.36 10.33
CA GLY A 623 -4.87 8.01 9.09
C GLY A 623 -3.92 7.35 8.09
N THR A 624 -3.75 7.96 6.92
CA THR A 624 -2.81 7.52 5.87
C THR A 624 -1.37 8.00 6.08
N LYS A 625 -1.13 8.83 7.10
CA LYS A 625 0.20 9.39 7.42
C LYS A 625 0.90 8.52 8.46
N GLY A 626 2.22 8.46 8.39
CA GLY A 626 3.03 7.79 9.40
C GLY A 626 4.46 8.34 9.43
N ASN A 627 5.16 8.08 10.53
CA ASN A 627 6.57 8.44 10.70
C ASN A 627 7.29 7.37 11.52
N THR A 628 8.61 7.31 11.34
CA THR A 628 9.53 6.49 12.13
C THR A 628 10.71 7.35 12.58
N GLN A 629 11.26 7.06 13.75
CA GLN A 629 12.48 7.69 14.26
C GLN A 629 13.30 6.65 15.02
N VAL A 630 14.62 6.68 14.83
CA VAL A 630 15.55 5.82 15.55
C VAL A 630 16.39 6.69 16.47
N VAL A 631 16.45 6.34 17.75
CA VAL A 631 17.33 6.96 18.74
C VAL A 631 18.46 6.00 19.03
N VAL A 632 19.70 6.41 18.72
CA VAL A 632 20.91 5.63 18.95
C VAL A 632 21.79 6.36 19.99
N PRO A 633 22.09 5.72 21.14
CA PRO A 633 22.91 6.32 22.19
C PRO A 633 24.24 6.84 21.65
N HIS A 634 24.62 8.05 22.06
CA HIS A 634 25.86 8.72 21.66
C HIS A 634 26.02 8.99 20.16
N LEU A 635 24.95 8.88 19.36
CA LEU A 635 24.99 9.12 17.91
C LEU A 635 23.90 10.08 17.44
N THR A 636 22.63 9.85 17.79
CA THR A 636 21.50 10.69 17.36
C THR A 636 20.96 11.54 18.50
N GLU A 637 20.10 12.51 18.17
CA GLU A 637 19.24 13.15 19.17
C GLU A 637 18.18 12.18 19.72
N ASN A 638 17.68 12.48 20.92
CA ASN A 638 16.55 11.78 21.54
C ASN A 638 15.22 12.35 21.05
N TYR A 639 14.10 11.63 21.23
CA TYR A 639 12.79 12.05 20.73
C TYR A 639 12.37 13.42 21.28
N GLY A 640 12.58 13.67 22.58
CA GLY A 640 12.24 14.94 23.22
C GLY A 640 13.15 16.14 22.88
N ALA A 641 14.14 15.98 21.99
CA ALA A 641 15.01 17.08 21.57
C ALA A 641 14.30 18.07 20.64
N THR A 642 13.34 17.59 19.86
CA THR A 642 12.51 18.41 18.96
C THR A 642 11.10 18.59 19.55
N ARG A 643 10.44 19.69 19.19
CA ARG A 643 9.09 20.00 19.69
C ARG A 643 8.07 19.84 18.57
N ASP A 644 7.13 18.92 18.79
CA ASP A 644 5.95 18.80 17.95
C ASP A 644 4.99 20.00 18.14
N PRO A 645 4.20 20.35 17.12
CA PRO A 645 3.14 21.35 17.27
C PRO A 645 2.17 20.96 18.41
N PRO A 646 1.76 21.91 19.28
CA PRO A 646 0.82 21.61 20.36
C PRO A 646 -0.55 21.23 19.80
N GLU A 647 -1.31 20.42 20.55
CA GLU A 647 -2.71 20.14 20.22
C GLU A 647 -3.50 21.44 20.08
N LYS A 648 -4.39 21.51 19.07
CA LYS A 648 -5.27 22.66 18.86
C LYS A 648 -6.26 22.75 20.03
N SER A 649 -6.04 23.69 20.93
CA SER A 649 -7.00 24.03 21.99
C SER A 649 -8.00 25.07 21.51
N ILE A 650 -9.29 24.84 21.71
CA ILE A 650 -10.33 25.85 21.48
C ILE A 650 -10.31 26.85 22.66
N PRO A 651 -10.27 28.18 22.41
CA PRO A 651 -10.32 29.16 23.48
C PRO A 651 -11.54 28.97 24.39
N VAL A 652 -11.34 29.04 25.70
CA VAL A 652 -12.39 28.77 26.70
C VAL A 652 -13.58 29.73 26.57
N CYS A 653 -13.37 30.96 26.12
CA CYS A 653 -14.45 31.91 25.84
C CYS A 653 -15.37 31.44 24.70
N THR A 654 -14.84 30.73 23.69
CA THR A 654 -15.63 30.15 22.59
C THR A 654 -16.50 29.00 23.07
N LEU A 655 -15.99 28.16 23.98
CA LEU A 655 -16.72 27.01 24.55
C LEU A 655 -17.81 27.41 25.55
N LYS A 656 -17.68 28.57 26.22
CA LYS A 656 -18.65 29.02 27.23
C LYS A 656 -19.91 29.69 26.65
N VAL A 657 -19.90 29.99 25.35
CA VAL A 657 -20.97 30.75 24.68
C VAL A 657 -21.70 29.89 23.63
N SER A 658 -21.27 28.63 23.42
CA SER A 658 -21.89 27.65 22.52
C SER A 658 -23.02 26.86 23.15
#